data_AF-A0AAW1V1P6-F1
#
_entry.id   AF-A0AAW1V1P6-F1
#
_cell.length_a   1.000
_cell.length_b   1.000
_cell.length_c   1.000
_cell.angle_alpha   90.00
_cell.angle_beta   90.00
_cell.angle_gamma   90.00
#
_symmetry.space_group_name_H-M   'P 1'
#
loop_
_entity.id
_entity.type
_entity.pdbx_description
1 polymer ?
#
loop_
_entity_poly.entity_id
_entity_poly.type
_entity_poly.pdbx_seq_one_letter_code
_entity_poly.pdbx_strand_id
1 'polypeptide(L)'
;MASDNFLPARKGLGGSKMSKPFQTPLQILLQMGFPKHRAEKALAATGNENAQLATNWLLSHVNDPYLDDSYPREYILYACPKGPFLDELKEFWDKSLFFHGWNGAHNFTPHITLVSFFKTPDEDAPHLAQSLESVMEKDGAVLNEPLKLETYTSPNFMGFFVAEEHADYLKRIAMQFVKEVSNAIISDTYEHFDALTACFPWCTTTTARCIPRGSRSISLEPHVKSLHLTLAYQFPSNHYIGLKSLVDELDSSASGEWDLHLFSRDPRVNGRQVYKVLREYIPTESDDLELKIDDYLYVSTEALNSATDCWLEGTSWSTGCSGFFPATYTQRVPESEAWTLHKRIPLNRCARPEMSDDIGDNHNLGEEQLKEFMKDKFLTDLKDVDSTASNSGSQESNFRRIIIMRHGERVDFVFGSWIPYCFDEAGNYIRKDLNMPVSIPTRQSGPEGFLHDSPLTTLGIYQARLAGECLKMKDINIDHVYCSPSFRCLQTCDAFLQGLGKKDDIKIRIEPCLFEWLAWYPQTLPDWMSQEELLAAGFNVDTSYTPFMTEKELKDSTESCEDYYSRSAAFTKKVIASEPNGNILMIGHASTLDTCSRDLIHGTARNADELFKVVQKVPYCSLMEMSFDGKSWKYLEPPCPPMTHCQNNRFDWKILLAD
;
A
#
# COMPACT_ATOMS: atom_id res chain seq x y z
N MET A 1 81.26 -21.10 20.27
CA MET A 1 80.06 -21.15 21.13
C MET A 1 79.06 -20.18 20.51
N ALA A 2 77.86 -20.52 20.07
CA ALA A 2 77.02 -21.68 20.26
C ALA A 2 76.44 -22.14 18.91
N SER A 3 76.24 -23.44 18.78
CA SER A 3 75.80 -24.16 17.59
C SER A 3 74.31 -24.51 17.69
N ASP A 4 73.62 -24.40 16.55
CA ASP A 4 72.37 -25.09 16.25
C ASP A 4 72.41 -26.56 16.70
N ASN A 5 71.34 -27.02 17.36
CA ASN A 5 71.11 -28.45 17.60
C ASN A 5 69.65 -28.81 17.37
N PHE A 6 69.46 -29.61 16.32
CA PHE A 6 68.32 -30.48 16.02
C PHE A 6 67.90 -31.36 17.21
N LEU A 7 66.59 -31.68 17.31
CA LEU A 7 66.12 -33.03 17.63
C LEU A 7 64.73 -33.33 17.01
N PRO A 8 64.55 -34.47 16.30
CA PRO A 8 63.26 -35.15 16.04
C PRO A 8 63.01 -36.25 17.11
N ALA A 9 61.91 -36.99 17.30
CA ALA A 9 60.48 -37.00 16.94
C ALA A 9 59.78 -37.94 17.97
N ARG A 10 58.46 -37.84 18.23
CA ARG A 10 57.66 -38.95 18.81
C ARG A 10 56.21 -38.94 18.29
N LYS A 11 55.80 -40.08 17.71
CA LYS A 11 54.44 -40.39 17.25
C LYS A 11 53.52 -40.74 18.44
N GLY A 12 52.35 -40.10 18.47
CA GLY A 12 51.00 -40.67 18.64
C GLY A 12 50.58 -41.35 19.94
N LEU A 13 49.66 -40.72 20.68
CA LEU A 13 48.53 -41.34 21.38
C LEU A 13 47.34 -40.36 21.32
N GLY A 14 46.15 -40.87 20.98
CA GLY A 14 44.97 -40.09 20.58
C GLY A 14 44.38 -39.20 21.66
N GLY A 15 44.06 -37.96 21.28
CA GLY A 15 43.27 -37.02 22.09
C GLY A 15 41.82 -36.99 21.61
N SER A 16 40.91 -37.41 22.48
CA SER A 16 39.47 -37.24 22.34
C SER A 16 39.11 -35.76 22.13
N LYS A 17 38.42 -35.44 21.02
CA LYS A 17 37.77 -34.15 20.84
C LYS A 17 36.71 -33.97 21.92
N MET A 18 36.97 -33.15 22.94
CA MET A 18 35.92 -32.70 23.85
C MET A 18 35.03 -31.69 23.10
N SER A 19 33.75 -32.03 22.89
CA SER A 19 32.77 -31.06 22.40
C SER A 19 32.54 -30.01 23.47
N LYS A 20 32.79 -28.73 23.15
CA LYS A 20 32.28 -27.63 23.99
C LYS A 20 30.74 -27.76 24.05
N PRO A 21 30.10 -27.55 25.22
CA PRO A 21 28.64 -27.52 25.29
C PRO A 21 28.12 -26.41 24.38
N PHE A 22 27.12 -26.73 23.54
CA PHE A 22 26.42 -25.73 22.73
C PHE A 22 25.71 -24.76 23.68
N GLN A 23 26.09 -23.49 23.64
CA GLN A 23 25.44 -22.43 24.41
C GLN A 23 24.12 -22.06 23.74
N THR A 24 23.06 -21.86 24.54
CA THR A 24 21.77 -21.41 24.00
C THR A 24 21.86 -19.94 23.55
N PRO A 25 21.00 -19.48 22.62
CA PRO A 25 20.97 -18.07 22.22
C PRO A 25 20.84 -17.10 23.41
N LEU A 26 20.02 -17.45 24.41
CA LEU A 26 19.87 -16.68 25.64
C LEU A 26 21.18 -16.60 26.44
N GLN A 27 21.90 -17.72 26.60
CA GLN A 27 23.18 -17.73 27.31
C GLN A 27 24.23 -16.84 26.64
N ILE A 28 24.24 -16.81 25.30
CA ILE A 28 25.14 -15.94 24.52
C ILE A 28 24.81 -14.47 24.81
N LEU A 29 23.54 -14.07 24.75
CA LEU A 29 23.11 -12.69 25.02
C LEU A 29 23.42 -12.25 26.47
N LEU A 30 23.22 -13.14 27.44
CA LEU A 30 23.59 -12.88 28.84
C LEU A 30 25.10 -12.70 29.02
N GLN A 31 25.93 -13.48 28.31
CA GLN A 31 27.39 -13.32 28.31
C GLN A 31 27.86 -12.02 27.65
N MET A 32 27.10 -11.51 26.67
CA MET A 32 27.32 -10.19 26.07
C MET A 32 26.91 -9.03 27.00
N GLY A 33 26.27 -9.32 28.14
CA GLY A 33 25.89 -8.34 29.15
C GLY A 33 24.49 -7.76 28.99
N PHE A 34 23.66 -8.29 28.09
CA PHE A 34 22.27 -7.86 27.99
C PHE A 34 21.45 -8.33 29.20
N PRO A 35 20.59 -7.47 29.78
CA PRO A 35 19.65 -7.89 30.82
C PRO A 35 18.76 -9.04 30.35
N LYS A 36 18.47 -9.99 31.25
CA LYS A 36 17.69 -11.20 30.93
C LYS A 36 16.35 -10.89 30.25
N HIS A 37 15.58 -9.94 30.78
CA HIS A 37 14.27 -9.59 30.24
C HIS A 37 14.34 -9.02 28.80
N ARG A 38 15.36 -8.20 28.51
CA ARG A 38 15.60 -7.68 27.14
C ARG A 38 16.02 -8.79 26.19
N ALA A 39 16.89 -9.70 26.65
CA ALA A 39 17.34 -10.83 25.85
C ALA A 39 16.17 -11.77 25.49
N GLU A 40 15.29 -12.07 26.44
CA GLU A 40 14.10 -12.89 26.22
C GLU A 40 13.11 -12.20 25.27
N LYS A 41 12.83 -10.91 25.49
CA LYS A 41 11.98 -10.12 24.58
C LYS A 41 12.51 -10.12 23.14
N ALA A 42 13.82 -9.89 22.98
CA ALA A 42 14.44 -9.88 21.66
C ALA A 42 14.38 -11.23 20.96
N LEU A 43 14.66 -12.32 21.69
CA LEU A 43 14.53 -13.67 21.15
C LEU A 43 13.08 -13.98 20.74
N ALA A 44 12.10 -13.63 21.57
CA ALA A 44 10.69 -13.80 21.23
C ALA A 44 10.27 -12.94 20.02
N ALA A 45 10.77 -11.71 19.89
CA ALA A 45 10.51 -10.84 18.74
C ALA A 45 11.12 -11.37 17.44
N THR A 46 12.20 -12.16 17.51
CA THR A 46 12.88 -12.74 16.35
C THR A 46 12.65 -14.26 16.20
N GLY A 47 11.57 -14.81 16.76
CA GLY A 47 11.18 -16.20 16.55
C GLY A 47 12.07 -17.24 17.22
N ASN A 48 12.90 -16.83 18.19
CA ASN A 48 13.90 -17.64 18.87
C ASN A 48 14.94 -18.30 17.95
N GLU A 49 15.18 -17.74 16.76
CA GLU A 49 16.06 -18.37 15.77
C GLU A 49 17.53 -18.45 16.21
N ASN A 50 18.14 -17.29 16.53
CA ASN A 50 19.54 -17.22 16.92
C ASN A 50 19.89 -15.93 17.68
N ALA A 51 21.04 -15.95 18.35
CA ALA A 51 21.51 -14.80 19.15
C ALA A 51 21.89 -13.57 18.31
N GLN A 52 22.28 -13.75 17.04
CA GLN A 52 22.69 -12.63 16.18
C GLN A 52 21.49 -11.76 15.81
N LEU A 53 20.38 -12.37 15.40
CA LEU A 53 19.14 -11.64 15.10
C LEU A 53 18.61 -10.90 16.32
N ALA A 54 18.57 -11.56 17.48
CA ALA A 54 18.15 -10.94 18.73
C ALA A 54 19.08 -9.78 19.15
N THR A 55 20.39 -9.90 18.93
CA THR A 55 21.35 -8.81 19.17
C THR A 55 21.05 -7.62 18.25
N ASN A 56 20.88 -7.86 16.94
CA ASN A 56 20.57 -6.81 15.98
C ASN A 56 19.24 -6.11 16.35
N TRP A 57 18.23 -6.88 16.73
CA TRP A 57 16.95 -6.34 17.18
C TRP A 57 17.12 -5.41 18.39
N LEU A 58 17.90 -5.81 19.41
CA LEU A 58 18.20 -4.99 20.59
C LEU A 58 18.91 -3.68 20.24
N LEU A 59 19.84 -3.72 19.29
CA LEU A 59 20.58 -2.54 18.85
C LEU A 59 19.65 -1.57 18.10
N SER A 60 18.76 -2.08 17.25
CA SER A 60 17.78 -1.23 16.54
C SER A 60 16.72 -0.64 17.48
N HIS A 61 16.37 -1.33 18.56
CA HIS A 61 15.36 -0.89 19.54
C HIS A 61 15.95 -0.10 20.71
N VAL A 62 17.23 0.31 20.65
CA VAL A 62 17.89 1.03 21.76
C VAL A 62 17.16 2.32 22.15
N ASN A 63 16.46 2.94 21.20
CA ASN A 63 15.67 4.15 21.39
C ASN A 63 14.16 3.89 21.55
N ASP A 64 13.70 2.63 21.58
CA ASP A 64 12.28 2.30 21.84
C ASP A 64 11.93 2.68 23.29
N PRO A 65 11.02 3.64 23.52
CA PRO A 65 10.66 4.10 24.85
C PRO A 65 9.99 3.02 25.71
N TYR A 66 9.48 1.95 25.09
CA TYR A 66 8.79 0.83 25.75
C TYR A 66 9.62 -0.46 25.74
N LEU A 67 10.92 -0.39 25.43
CA LEU A 67 11.79 -1.57 25.37
C LEU A 67 11.79 -2.36 26.70
N ASP A 68 11.72 -1.68 27.83
CA ASP A 68 11.74 -2.30 29.16
C ASP A 68 10.35 -2.68 29.70
N ASP A 69 9.28 -2.34 29.00
CA ASP A 69 7.93 -2.61 29.48
C ASP A 69 7.62 -4.11 29.44
N SER A 70 7.03 -4.62 30.51
CA SER A 70 6.68 -6.03 30.62
C SER A 70 5.23 -6.26 30.17
N TYR A 71 5.02 -6.43 28.86
CA TYR A 71 3.74 -6.87 28.29
C TYR A 71 3.89 -8.26 27.66
N PRO A 72 3.00 -9.22 28.00
CA PRO A 72 3.05 -10.54 27.38
C PRO A 72 2.72 -10.43 25.88
N ARG A 73 3.52 -11.09 25.06
CA ARG A 73 3.40 -11.14 23.60
C ARG A 73 2.17 -11.94 23.19
N GLU A 74 1.55 -11.55 22.08
CA GLU A 74 0.38 -12.23 21.52
C GLU A 74 0.81 -13.27 20.50
N TYR A 75 0.32 -14.51 20.66
CA TYR A 75 0.61 -15.65 19.79
C TYR A 75 -0.67 -16.17 19.14
N ILE A 76 -0.53 -16.80 17.98
CA ILE A 76 -1.65 -17.35 17.22
C ILE A 76 -1.20 -18.57 16.41
N LEU A 77 -2.06 -19.59 16.30
CA LEU A 77 -1.79 -20.80 15.54
C LEU A 77 -2.71 -20.90 14.33
N TYR A 78 -2.11 -20.87 13.14
CA TYR A 78 -2.79 -20.95 11.85
C TYR A 78 -2.44 -22.23 11.10
N ALA A 79 -3.38 -22.73 10.31
CA ALA A 79 -3.08 -23.58 9.17
C ALA A 79 -3.08 -22.71 7.91
N CYS A 80 -1.99 -22.71 7.16
CA CYS A 80 -1.79 -21.89 5.96
C CYS A 80 -1.64 -22.78 4.72
N PRO A 81 -2.33 -22.48 3.62
CA PRO A 81 -2.21 -23.25 2.38
C PRO A 81 -0.85 -23.02 1.72
N LYS A 82 -0.46 -23.96 0.85
CA LYS A 82 0.77 -23.97 0.07
C LYS A 82 0.54 -24.44 -1.35
N GLY A 83 1.57 -24.26 -2.18
CA GLY A 83 1.58 -24.71 -3.56
C GLY A 83 0.57 -23.94 -4.43
N PRO A 84 0.06 -24.57 -5.51
CA PRO A 84 -0.79 -23.90 -6.50
C PRO A 84 -2.03 -23.23 -5.91
N PHE A 85 -2.65 -23.83 -4.90
CA PHE A 85 -3.82 -23.25 -4.24
C PHE A 85 -3.51 -21.93 -3.53
N LEU A 86 -2.32 -21.79 -2.94
CA LEU A 86 -1.90 -20.51 -2.36
C LEU A 86 -1.72 -19.44 -3.46
N ASP A 87 -1.23 -19.81 -4.63
CA ASP A 87 -1.03 -18.89 -5.75
C ASP A 87 -2.37 -18.43 -6.34
N GLU A 88 -3.33 -19.34 -6.51
CA GLU A 88 -4.72 -19.00 -6.88
C GLU A 88 -5.37 -18.05 -5.87
N LEU A 89 -5.19 -18.33 -4.58
CA LEU A 89 -5.69 -17.47 -3.52
C LEU A 89 -5.06 -16.07 -3.60
N LYS A 90 -3.75 -15.95 -3.79
CA LYS A 90 -3.07 -14.64 -3.95
C LYS A 90 -3.61 -13.89 -5.17
N GLU A 91 -3.78 -14.56 -6.30
CA GLU A 91 -4.36 -13.95 -7.50
C GLU A 91 -5.79 -13.46 -7.25
N PHE A 92 -6.61 -14.26 -6.55
CA PHE A 92 -7.94 -13.84 -6.10
C PHE A 92 -7.86 -12.60 -5.21
N TRP A 93 -6.95 -12.57 -4.23
CA TRP A 93 -6.78 -11.44 -3.33
C TRP A 93 -6.40 -10.17 -4.08
N ASP A 94 -5.43 -10.25 -5.01
CA ASP A 94 -4.99 -9.14 -5.85
C ASP A 94 -6.12 -8.60 -6.73
N LYS A 95 -6.87 -9.49 -7.41
CA LYS A 95 -8.06 -9.11 -8.20
C LYS A 95 -9.13 -8.48 -7.31
N SER A 96 -9.40 -9.06 -6.15
CA SER A 96 -10.42 -8.57 -5.23
C SER A 96 -10.06 -7.18 -4.68
N LEU A 97 -8.78 -6.94 -4.37
CA LEU A 97 -8.26 -5.64 -3.95
C LEU A 97 -8.36 -4.62 -5.08
N PHE A 98 -7.94 -5.00 -6.29
CA PHE A 98 -7.92 -4.12 -7.46
C PHE A 98 -9.33 -3.68 -7.88
N PHE A 99 -10.26 -4.63 -8.03
CA PHE A 99 -11.61 -4.36 -8.52
C PHE A 99 -12.59 -3.91 -7.42
N HIS A 100 -12.41 -4.36 -6.18
CA HIS A 100 -13.38 -4.15 -5.10
C HIS A 100 -12.81 -3.45 -3.85
N GLY A 101 -11.52 -3.11 -3.87
CA GLY A 101 -10.87 -2.43 -2.76
C GLY A 101 -10.61 -3.32 -1.55
N TRP A 102 -10.08 -2.71 -0.49
CA TRP A 102 -9.71 -3.40 0.73
C TRP A 102 -10.93 -3.90 1.50
N ASN A 103 -11.10 -5.21 1.57
CA ASN A 103 -12.02 -5.91 2.49
C ASN A 103 -11.27 -6.52 3.68
N GLY A 104 -12.00 -7.00 4.70
CA GLY A 104 -11.39 -7.48 5.95
C GLY A 104 -10.40 -8.64 5.79
N ALA A 105 -10.56 -9.47 4.76
CA ALA A 105 -9.70 -10.64 4.53
C ALA A 105 -8.26 -10.24 4.15
N HIS A 106 -8.07 -9.06 3.53
CA HIS A 106 -6.75 -8.55 3.15
C HIS A 106 -5.85 -8.20 4.35
N ASN A 107 -6.39 -8.15 5.56
CA ASN A 107 -5.55 -7.89 6.73
C ASN A 107 -4.66 -9.09 7.09
N PHE A 108 -4.89 -10.28 6.51
CA PHE A 108 -4.17 -11.48 6.86
C PHE A 108 -3.80 -12.31 5.63
N THR A 109 -2.69 -13.02 5.72
CA THR A 109 -2.34 -14.11 4.80
C THR A 109 -3.46 -15.16 4.76
N PRO A 110 -3.65 -15.89 3.65
CA PRO A 110 -4.66 -16.95 3.59
C PRO A 110 -4.42 -17.98 4.71
N HIS A 111 -5.44 -18.24 5.52
CA HIS A 111 -5.29 -19.11 6.69
C HIS A 111 -6.63 -19.66 7.20
N ILE A 112 -6.53 -20.72 8.01
CA ILE A 112 -7.56 -21.21 8.92
C ILE A 112 -7.05 -20.99 10.35
N THR A 113 -7.84 -20.31 11.18
CA THR A 113 -7.49 -20.10 12.59
C THR A 113 -7.75 -21.37 13.41
N LEU A 114 -6.71 -21.96 13.99
CA LEU A 114 -6.84 -23.14 14.87
C LEU A 114 -6.90 -22.75 16.35
N VAL A 115 -6.09 -21.77 16.74
CA VAL A 115 -6.08 -21.19 18.07
C VAL A 115 -6.04 -19.68 17.91
N SER A 116 -7.02 -18.97 18.47
CA SER A 116 -7.10 -17.51 18.42
C SER A 116 -5.96 -16.85 19.19
N PHE A 117 -5.80 -15.53 19.07
CA PHE A 117 -4.78 -14.79 19.81
C PHE A 117 -4.82 -15.09 21.33
N PHE A 118 -3.67 -15.45 21.88
CA PHE A 118 -3.46 -15.67 23.31
C PHE A 118 -2.16 -14.98 23.77
N LYS A 119 -2.07 -14.66 25.06
CA LYS A 119 -0.95 -13.91 25.62
C LYS A 119 -0.03 -14.82 26.41
N THR A 120 1.27 -14.73 26.13
CA THR A 120 2.30 -15.53 26.78
C THR A 120 3.54 -14.67 27.08
N PRO A 121 4.19 -14.82 28.25
CA PRO A 121 5.46 -14.17 28.54
C PRO A 121 6.55 -14.52 27.51
N ASP A 122 7.52 -13.61 27.32
CA ASP A 122 8.59 -13.83 26.34
C ASP A 122 9.50 -15.04 26.68
N GLU A 123 9.66 -15.36 27.97
CA GLU A 123 10.45 -16.52 28.44
C GLU A 123 9.83 -17.88 28.03
N ASP A 124 8.53 -17.93 27.79
CA ASP A 124 7.80 -19.15 27.44
C ASP A 124 7.70 -19.38 25.91
N ALA A 125 8.19 -18.44 25.10
CA ALA A 125 8.15 -18.53 23.64
C ALA A 125 8.76 -19.83 23.06
N PRO A 126 9.92 -20.33 23.55
CA PRO A 126 10.48 -21.60 23.09
C PRO A 126 9.59 -22.80 23.38
N HIS A 127 8.90 -22.80 24.53
CA HIS A 127 8.01 -23.88 24.92
C HIS A 127 6.82 -24.00 23.96
N LEU A 128 6.30 -22.87 23.44
CA LEU A 128 5.22 -22.89 22.45
C LEU A 128 5.64 -23.61 21.16
N ALA A 129 6.82 -23.30 20.62
CA ALA A 129 7.33 -23.93 19.41
C ALA A 129 7.58 -25.44 19.63
N GLN A 130 8.19 -25.81 20.76
CA GLN A 130 8.46 -27.20 21.14
C GLN A 130 7.17 -28.00 21.35
N SER A 131 6.17 -27.42 22.00
CA SER A 131 4.86 -28.05 22.16
C SER A 131 4.19 -28.32 20.82
N LEU A 132 4.28 -27.41 19.85
CA LEU A 132 3.75 -27.64 18.50
C LEU A 132 4.48 -28.80 17.79
N GLU A 133 5.81 -28.87 17.92
CA GLU A 133 6.61 -29.98 17.40
C GLU A 133 6.20 -31.32 18.03
N SER A 134 6.15 -31.40 19.37
CA SER A 134 5.71 -32.58 20.10
C SER A 134 4.32 -33.06 19.69
N VAL A 135 3.40 -32.13 19.37
CA VAL A 135 2.06 -32.46 18.88
C VAL A 135 2.14 -33.11 17.50
N MET A 136 2.96 -32.58 16.60
CA MET A 136 3.08 -33.03 15.22
C MET A 136 3.95 -34.27 15.04
N GLU A 137 4.79 -34.61 16.02
CA GLU A 137 5.57 -35.85 16.05
C GLU A 137 4.75 -37.08 16.48
N LYS A 138 3.55 -36.88 17.05
CA LYS A 138 2.67 -37.98 17.47
C LYS A 138 2.08 -38.71 16.26
N ASP A 139 1.95 -40.03 16.40
CA ASP A 139 1.37 -40.87 15.35
C ASP A 139 -0.04 -40.39 14.96
N GLY A 140 -0.26 -40.24 13.66
CA GLY A 140 -1.53 -39.77 13.10
C GLY A 140 -1.73 -38.24 13.11
N ALA A 141 -0.72 -37.46 13.50
CA ALA A 141 -0.77 -35.99 13.46
C ALA A 141 -0.52 -35.39 12.08
N VAL A 142 -0.07 -36.16 11.09
CA VAL A 142 0.10 -35.72 9.69
C VAL A 142 -1.01 -36.27 8.82
N LEU A 143 -1.63 -35.41 8.02
CA LEU A 143 -2.71 -35.79 7.10
C LEU A 143 -2.12 -36.30 5.78
N ASN A 144 -2.58 -37.44 5.28
CA ASN A 144 -2.05 -38.04 4.04
C ASN A 144 -2.94 -37.79 2.81
N GLU A 145 -3.88 -36.85 2.93
CA GLU A 145 -4.83 -36.48 1.88
C GLU A 145 -5.03 -34.95 1.83
N PRO A 146 -5.55 -34.41 0.71
CA PRO A 146 -5.89 -32.99 0.60
C PRO A 146 -6.97 -32.56 1.60
N LEU A 147 -6.84 -31.34 2.12
CA LEU A 147 -7.86 -30.79 3.02
C LEU A 147 -9.10 -30.43 2.20
N LYS A 148 -10.18 -31.17 2.41
CA LYS A 148 -11.46 -30.93 1.75
C LYS A 148 -12.13 -29.65 2.24
N LEU A 149 -12.44 -28.78 1.29
CA LEU A 149 -12.99 -27.45 1.50
C LEU A 149 -14.33 -27.29 0.77
N GLU A 150 -15.31 -26.72 1.46
CA GLU A 150 -16.66 -26.45 0.96
C GLU A 150 -16.87 -24.94 0.80
N THR A 151 -17.17 -24.50 -0.41
CA THR A 151 -17.42 -23.08 -0.70
C THR A 151 -18.69 -22.60 -0.02
N TYR A 152 -18.60 -21.48 0.68
CA TYR A 152 -19.75 -20.79 1.25
C TYR A 152 -19.72 -19.30 0.90
N THR A 153 -20.84 -18.82 0.36
CA THR A 153 -21.00 -17.42 0.00
C THR A 153 -22.30 -16.88 0.59
N SER A 154 -22.21 -15.74 1.25
CA SER A 154 -23.33 -14.97 1.78
C SER A 154 -23.08 -13.48 1.54
N PRO A 155 -24.11 -12.61 1.61
CA PRO A 155 -23.96 -11.18 1.33
C PRO A 155 -22.88 -10.44 2.13
N ASN A 156 -22.46 -10.97 3.29
CA ASN A 156 -21.51 -10.33 4.19
C ASN A 156 -20.22 -11.14 4.42
N PHE A 157 -20.13 -12.35 3.87
CA PHE A 157 -19.03 -13.27 4.12
C PHE A 157 -18.89 -14.29 2.98
N MET A 158 -17.67 -14.50 2.52
CA MET A 158 -17.29 -15.54 1.57
C MET A 158 -16.06 -16.28 2.08
N GLY A 159 -16.06 -17.61 1.95
CA GLY A 159 -14.95 -18.42 2.41
C GLY A 159 -15.11 -19.89 2.08
N PHE A 160 -14.08 -20.65 2.43
CA PHE A 160 -14.10 -22.11 2.38
C PHE A 160 -14.24 -22.67 3.79
N PHE A 161 -15.28 -23.46 4.03
CA PHE A 161 -15.41 -24.21 5.27
C PHE A 161 -14.67 -25.55 5.16
N VAL A 162 -14.02 -25.96 6.24
CA VAL A 162 -13.40 -27.28 6.30
C VAL A 162 -14.51 -28.31 6.47
N ALA A 163 -14.53 -29.34 5.61
CA ALA A 163 -15.48 -30.44 5.72
C ALA A 163 -15.40 -31.11 7.10
N GLU A 164 -16.53 -31.59 7.63
CA GLU A 164 -16.67 -32.06 9.02
C GLU A 164 -15.61 -33.13 9.39
N GLU A 165 -15.32 -34.05 8.47
CA GLU A 165 -14.32 -35.11 8.62
C GLU A 165 -12.91 -34.58 8.94
N HIS A 166 -12.49 -33.50 8.28
CA HIS A 166 -11.19 -32.86 8.48
C HIS A 166 -11.23 -31.78 9.57
N ALA A 167 -12.40 -31.16 9.81
CA ALA A 167 -12.55 -30.16 10.85
C ALA A 167 -12.29 -30.75 12.24
N ASP A 168 -12.78 -31.96 12.51
CA ASP A 168 -12.53 -32.67 13.77
C ASP A 168 -11.05 -33.02 13.95
N TYR A 169 -10.37 -33.37 12.86
CA TYR A 169 -8.94 -33.61 12.85
C TYR A 169 -8.13 -32.37 13.25
N LEU A 170 -8.39 -31.23 12.60
CA LEU A 170 -7.73 -29.95 12.93
C LEU A 170 -8.02 -29.50 14.38
N LYS A 171 -9.27 -29.69 14.85
CA LYS A 171 -9.64 -29.41 16.25
C LYS A 171 -8.87 -30.29 17.23
N ARG A 172 -8.63 -31.57 16.91
CA ARG A 172 -7.80 -32.44 17.76
C ARG A 172 -6.37 -31.93 17.89
N ILE A 173 -5.76 -31.49 16.78
CA ILE A 173 -4.43 -30.87 16.81
C ILE A 173 -4.44 -29.62 17.69
N ALA A 174 -5.40 -28.72 17.49
CA ALA A 174 -5.55 -27.51 18.30
C ALA A 174 -5.70 -27.83 19.81
N MET A 175 -6.61 -28.74 20.17
CA MET A 175 -6.82 -29.17 21.56
C MET A 175 -5.56 -29.79 22.18
N GLN A 176 -4.83 -30.61 21.41
CA GLN A 176 -3.61 -31.26 21.88
C GLN A 176 -2.48 -30.25 22.08
N PHE A 177 -2.37 -29.25 21.19
CA PHE A 177 -1.46 -28.11 21.36
C PHE A 177 -1.79 -27.31 22.61
N VAL A 178 -3.06 -26.94 22.81
CA VAL A 178 -3.50 -26.22 24.02
C VAL A 178 -3.15 -26.99 25.29
N LYS A 179 -3.38 -28.31 25.30
CA LYS A 179 -3.04 -29.18 26.43
C LYS A 179 -1.53 -29.25 26.70
N GLU A 180 -0.72 -29.39 25.66
CA GLU A 180 0.75 -29.43 25.74
C GLU A 180 1.30 -28.11 26.29
N VAL A 181 0.87 -26.98 25.73
CA VAL A 181 1.29 -25.64 26.18
C VAL A 181 0.90 -25.40 27.64
N SER A 182 -0.34 -25.71 28.02
CA SER A 182 -0.77 -25.60 29.41
C SER A 182 0.07 -26.48 30.34
N ASN A 183 0.44 -27.69 29.93
CA ASN A 183 1.29 -28.55 30.75
C ASN A 183 2.72 -28.02 30.86
N ALA A 184 3.34 -27.60 29.76
CA ALA A 184 4.71 -27.08 29.76
C ALA A 184 4.83 -25.86 30.68
N ILE A 185 3.90 -24.92 30.58
CA ILE A 185 3.99 -23.64 31.29
C ILE A 185 3.51 -23.77 32.76
N ILE A 186 2.55 -24.67 33.05
CA ILE A 186 2.09 -24.91 34.43
C ILE A 186 3.06 -25.84 35.19
N SER A 187 3.67 -26.84 34.55
CA SER A 187 4.58 -27.81 35.19
C SER A 187 5.89 -27.16 35.66
N ASP A 188 6.43 -26.20 34.91
CA ASP A 188 7.60 -25.41 35.32
C ASP A 188 7.40 -24.65 36.64
N THR A 189 6.13 -24.37 36.98
CA THR A 189 5.79 -23.72 38.26
C THR A 189 5.97 -24.68 39.44
N TYR A 190 5.84 -26.01 39.24
CA TYR A 190 5.94 -27.02 40.30
C TYR A 190 7.39 -27.45 40.59
N GLU A 191 8.25 -27.56 39.57
CA GLU A 191 9.66 -27.94 39.78
C GLU A 191 10.45 -26.89 40.60
N HIS A 192 10.09 -25.60 40.47
CA HIS A 192 10.67 -24.53 41.28
C HIS A 192 10.28 -24.62 42.78
N PHE A 193 9.11 -25.18 43.08
CA PHE A 193 8.64 -25.37 44.46
C PHE A 193 9.28 -26.60 45.13
N ASP A 194 9.54 -27.68 44.38
CA ASP A 194 10.22 -28.87 44.93
C ASP A 194 11.70 -28.59 45.21
N ALA A 195 12.37 -27.77 44.40
CA ALA A 195 13.74 -27.33 44.67
C ALA A 195 13.85 -26.49 45.96
N LEU A 196 12.90 -25.58 46.21
CA LEU A 196 12.85 -24.80 47.46
C LEU A 196 12.49 -25.65 48.68
N THR A 197 11.63 -26.66 48.50
CA THR A 197 11.23 -27.61 49.55
C THR A 197 12.38 -28.57 49.91
N ALA A 198 13.20 -28.97 48.93
CA ALA A 198 14.40 -29.76 49.14
C ALA A 198 15.55 -28.96 49.80
N CYS A 199 15.64 -27.65 49.54
CA CYS A 199 16.67 -26.78 50.11
C CYS A 199 16.35 -26.24 51.52
N PHE A 200 15.07 -26.18 51.93
CA PHE A 200 14.67 -25.65 53.25
C PHE A 200 13.62 -26.53 53.97
N PRO A 201 14.01 -27.70 54.53
CA PRO A 201 13.07 -28.65 55.15
C PRO A 201 12.40 -28.15 56.44
N TRP A 202 12.83 -27.02 56.98
CA TRP A 202 12.40 -26.51 58.30
C TRP A 202 11.28 -25.46 58.22
N CYS A 203 10.84 -25.09 57.01
CA CYS A 203 9.72 -24.17 56.80
C CYS A 203 8.34 -24.86 56.70
N THR A 204 8.24 -26.16 56.97
CA THR A 204 6.97 -26.89 56.88
C THR A 204 6.28 -27.01 58.24
N THR A 205 5.67 -25.93 58.72
CA THR A 205 4.54 -26.05 59.66
C THR A 205 3.61 -24.84 59.51
N THR A 206 2.55 -25.01 58.72
CA THR A 206 1.16 -24.71 59.09
C THR A 206 0.32 -24.75 57.81
N THR A 207 -0.55 -25.75 57.71
CA THR A 207 -1.62 -25.78 56.73
C THR A 207 -2.59 -24.61 56.94
N ALA A 208 -2.55 -23.63 56.05
CA ALA A 208 -3.69 -22.77 55.74
C ALA A 208 -3.63 -22.43 54.25
N ARG A 209 -4.76 -22.63 53.57
CA ARG A 209 -4.99 -22.30 52.17
C ARG A 209 -4.62 -20.84 51.89
N CYS A 210 -3.42 -20.61 51.39
CA CYS A 210 -3.05 -19.40 50.67
C CYS A 210 -2.58 -19.87 49.30
N ILE A 211 -3.52 -19.95 48.34
CA ILE A 211 -3.15 -19.91 46.93
C ILE A 211 -2.38 -18.59 46.76
N PRO A 212 -1.08 -18.60 46.44
CA PRO A 212 -0.40 -17.36 46.12
C PRO A 212 -1.11 -16.77 44.90
N ARG A 213 -1.51 -15.50 44.99
CA ARG A 213 -1.93 -14.71 43.82
C ARG A 213 -0.75 -14.67 42.85
N GLY A 214 -0.71 -15.62 41.92
CA GLY A 214 0.40 -15.78 40.99
C GLY A 214 0.42 -17.12 40.27
N SER A 215 -0.70 -17.84 40.17
CA SER A 215 -0.80 -18.95 39.20
C SER A 215 -0.57 -18.36 37.81
N ARG A 216 0.54 -18.73 37.16
CA ARG A 216 0.81 -18.44 35.75
C ARG A 216 -0.25 -19.15 34.90
N SER A 217 -1.42 -18.54 34.77
CA SER A 217 -2.52 -19.08 33.98
C SER A 217 -2.56 -18.34 32.65
N ILE A 218 -2.19 -19.03 31.58
CA ILE A 218 -2.44 -18.55 30.22
C ILE A 218 -3.88 -18.93 29.86
N SER A 219 -4.65 -17.95 29.39
CA SER A 219 -5.98 -18.19 28.84
C SER A 219 -5.83 -18.61 27.38
N LEU A 220 -5.82 -19.92 27.14
CA LEU A 220 -5.65 -20.53 25.83
C LEU A 220 -6.89 -21.36 25.50
N GLU A 221 -7.62 -20.99 24.45
CA GLU A 221 -8.82 -21.70 24.03
C GLU A 221 -8.68 -22.18 22.57
N PRO A 222 -8.91 -23.48 22.29
CA PRO A 222 -8.95 -23.96 20.91
C PRO A 222 -10.15 -23.35 20.18
N HIS A 223 -10.00 -23.07 18.88
CA HIS A 223 -11.11 -22.55 18.10
C HIS A 223 -12.12 -23.66 17.81
N VAL A 224 -13.25 -23.65 18.52
CA VAL A 224 -14.28 -24.72 18.45
C VAL A 224 -15.41 -24.46 17.45
N LYS A 225 -15.47 -23.26 16.83
CA LYS A 225 -16.46 -22.94 15.78
C LYS A 225 -16.16 -23.69 14.48
N SER A 226 -17.01 -23.54 13.47
CA SER A 226 -16.77 -24.06 12.13
C SER A 226 -15.48 -23.45 11.56
N LEU A 227 -14.48 -24.30 11.35
CA LEU A 227 -13.18 -23.91 10.81
C LEU A 227 -13.35 -23.50 9.35
N HIS A 228 -12.77 -22.36 8.98
CA HIS A 228 -12.89 -21.81 7.66
C HIS A 228 -11.66 -20.98 7.27
N LEU A 229 -11.41 -20.91 5.97
CA LEU A 229 -10.55 -19.92 5.34
C LEU A 229 -11.45 -18.79 4.83
N THR A 230 -11.16 -17.57 5.26
CA THR A 230 -11.94 -16.39 4.84
C THR A 230 -11.38 -15.81 3.55
N LEU A 231 -12.22 -15.63 2.54
CA LEU A 231 -11.85 -15.02 1.26
C LEU A 231 -12.23 -13.53 1.23
N ALA A 232 -13.43 -13.20 1.72
CA ALA A 232 -13.89 -11.83 1.79
C ALA A 232 -14.91 -11.65 2.92
N TYR A 233 -14.80 -10.55 3.66
CA TYR A 233 -15.82 -10.10 4.63
C TYR A 233 -15.68 -8.60 4.86
N GLN A 234 -16.67 -7.97 5.51
CA GLN A 234 -16.68 -6.50 5.72
C GLN A 234 -16.56 -5.69 4.42
N PHE A 235 -17.14 -6.20 3.32
CA PHE A 235 -17.21 -5.47 2.05
C PHE A 235 -18.61 -4.85 1.86
N PRO A 236 -18.72 -3.75 1.10
CA PRO A 236 -20.00 -3.16 0.71
C PRO A 236 -20.89 -4.14 -0.07
N SER A 237 -22.21 -4.12 0.17
CA SER A 237 -23.14 -5.09 -0.44
C SER A 237 -23.17 -5.05 -1.99
N ASN A 238 -22.82 -3.91 -2.60
CA ASN A 238 -22.69 -3.77 -4.05
C ASN A 238 -21.47 -4.51 -4.63
N HIS A 239 -20.50 -4.89 -3.81
CA HIS A 239 -19.34 -5.69 -4.26
C HIS A 239 -19.64 -7.19 -4.29
N TYR A 240 -20.76 -7.64 -3.70
CA TYR A 240 -21.09 -9.06 -3.55
C TYR A 240 -21.07 -9.82 -4.87
N ILE A 241 -21.70 -9.29 -5.93
CA ILE A 241 -21.81 -10.01 -7.22
C ILE A 241 -20.43 -10.23 -7.85
N GLY A 242 -19.58 -9.19 -7.85
CA GLY A 242 -18.23 -9.27 -8.42
C GLY A 242 -17.32 -10.20 -7.61
N LEU A 243 -17.32 -10.06 -6.29
CA LEU A 243 -16.56 -10.94 -5.40
C LEU A 243 -17.01 -12.40 -5.52
N LYS A 244 -18.32 -12.66 -5.62
CA LYS A 244 -18.84 -14.01 -5.81
C LYS A 244 -18.34 -14.61 -7.13
N SER A 245 -18.34 -13.85 -8.22
CA SER A 245 -17.81 -14.30 -9.51
C SER A 245 -16.35 -14.73 -9.40
N LEU A 246 -15.53 -13.96 -8.67
CA LEU A 246 -14.12 -14.31 -8.43
C LEU A 246 -13.96 -15.56 -7.57
N VAL A 247 -14.84 -15.76 -6.57
CA VAL A 247 -14.83 -16.98 -5.75
C VAL A 247 -15.23 -18.21 -6.56
N ASP A 248 -16.17 -18.07 -7.50
CA ASP A 248 -16.62 -19.16 -8.37
C ASP A 248 -15.51 -19.64 -9.35
N GLU A 249 -14.44 -18.85 -9.55
CA GLU A 249 -13.26 -19.21 -10.36
C GLU A 249 -12.22 -20.05 -9.60
N LEU A 250 -12.29 -20.11 -8.27
CA LEU A 250 -11.30 -20.82 -7.44
C LEU A 250 -11.51 -22.33 -7.44
N ASP A 251 -10.42 -23.10 -7.56
CA ASP A 251 -10.46 -24.56 -7.45
C ASP A 251 -10.11 -25.02 -6.04
N SER A 252 -11.12 -25.30 -5.22
CA SER A 252 -10.91 -25.83 -3.86
C SER A 252 -10.33 -27.25 -3.84
N SER A 253 -10.31 -27.96 -4.97
CA SER A 253 -9.71 -29.30 -5.07
C SER A 253 -8.17 -29.26 -5.11
N ALA A 254 -7.58 -28.11 -5.44
CA ALA A 254 -6.14 -27.88 -5.42
C ALA A 254 -5.56 -27.70 -4.00
N SER A 255 -6.38 -27.75 -2.94
CA SER A 255 -6.05 -27.60 -1.50
C SER A 255 -5.22 -28.78 -0.92
N GLY A 256 -4.17 -29.17 -1.63
CA GLY A 256 -3.36 -30.37 -1.38
C GLY A 256 -2.17 -30.17 -0.44
N GLU A 257 -1.75 -28.94 -0.14
CA GLU A 257 -0.57 -28.67 0.70
C GLU A 257 -0.86 -27.59 1.75
N TRP A 258 -0.53 -27.85 3.01
CA TRP A 258 -0.79 -26.98 4.15
C TRP A 258 0.34 -27.07 5.19
N ASP A 259 0.64 -25.96 5.84
CA ASP A 259 1.55 -25.86 6.98
C ASP A 259 0.83 -25.30 8.21
N LEU A 260 1.24 -25.75 9.39
CA LEU A 260 0.95 -25.09 10.65
C LEU A 260 1.99 -24.00 10.91
N HIS A 261 1.52 -22.78 11.14
CA HIS A 261 2.34 -21.63 11.48
C HIS A 261 1.99 -21.11 12.87
N LEU A 262 2.98 -21.08 13.76
CA LEU A 262 2.91 -20.36 15.03
C LEU A 262 3.46 -18.95 14.80
N PHE A 263 2.58 -17.95 14.80
CA PHE A 263 2.95 -16.55 14.68
C PHE A 263 2.87 -15.84 16.02
N SER A 264 3.56 -14.70 16.12
CA SER A 264 3.39 -13.76 17.21
C SER A 264 3.44 -12.32 16.72
N ARG A 265 2.87 -11.41 17.52
CA ARG A 265 2.94 -9.96 17.28
C ARG A 265 3.11 -9.20 18.59
N ASP A 266 3.64 -7.99 18.49
CA ASP A 266 3.71 -7.07 19.63
C ASP A 266 2.29 -6.61 20.01
N PRO A 267 1.87 -6.69 21.29
CA PRO A 267 0.52 -6.30 21.69
C PRO A 267 0.17 -4.83 21.42
N ARG A 268 1.16 -3.93 21.28
CA ARG A 268 0.97 -2.51 20.97
C ARG A 268 0.35 -2.27 19.59
N VAL A 269 0.44 -3.25 18.69
CA VAL A 269 0.01 -3.14 17.28
C VAL A 269 -1.47 -3.50 17.10
N ASN A 270 -2.13 -4.01 18.14
CA ASN A 270 -3.51 -4.45 18.05
C ASN A 270 -4.44 -3.30 17.62
N GLY A 271 -5.17 -3.50 16.52
CA GLY A 271 -6.08 -2.50 15.95
C GLY A 271 -5.38 -1.41 15.11
N ARG A 272 -4.08 -1.54 14.83
CA ARG A 272 -3.33 -0.63 13.93
C ARG A 272 -3.21 -1.22 12.53
N GLN A 273 -3.24 -0.37 11.53
CA GLN A 273 -2.93 -0.76 10.14
C GLN A 273 -1.42 -0.86 9.95
N VAL A 274 -0.99 -1.77 9.07
CA VAL A 274 0.42 -1.96 8.73
C VAL A 274 0.71 -1.37 7.34
N TYR A 275 1.79 -0.62 7.27
CA TYR A 275 2.28 0.00 6.05
C TYR A 275 3.71 -0.44 5.80
N LYS A 276 4.01 -0.94 4.61
CA LYS A 276 5.37 -1.28 4.19
C LYS A 276 6.06 -0.05 3.61
N VAL A 277 7.30 0.20 4.01
CA VAL A 277 8.12 1.29 3.49
C VAL A 277 8.64 0.90 2.10
N LEU A 278 8.26 1.70 1.10
CA LEU A 278 8.69 1.54 -0.30
C LEU A 278 9.87 2.46 -0.66
N ARG A 279 10.08 3.53 0.11
CA ARG A 279 11.14 4.52 -0.11
C ARG A 279 11.74 4.96 1.21
N GLU A 280 13.05 5.12 1.23
CA GLU A 280 13.76 5.67 2.40
C GLU A 280 13.41 7.14 2.62
N TYR A 281 13.44 7.56 3.88
CA TYR A 281 13.24 8.93 4.29
C TYR A 281 14.16 9.25 5.45
N ILE A 282 14.96 10.30 5.29
CA ILE A 282 15.86 10.79 6.34
C ILE A 282 15.12 11.92 7.06
N PRO A 283 14.98 11.86 8.39
CA PRO A 283 14.33 12.90 9.19
C PRO A 283 14.92 14.28 8.91
N THR A 284 14.04 15.24 8.62
CA THR A 284 14.41 16.65 8.45
C THR A 284 14.04 17.47 9.69
N GLU A 285 12.94 17.10 10.34
CA GLU A 285 12.48 17.68 11.59
C GLU A 285 12.72 16.73 12.77
N SER A 286 12.63 17.24 14.00
CA SER A 286 12.90 16.45 15.21
C SER A 286 11.84 15.40 15.54
N ASP A 287 10.64 15.55 15.02
CA ASP A 287 9.49 14.66 15.18
C ASP A 287 9.25 13.75 13.97
N ASP A 288 10.13 13.83 12.96
CA ASP A 288 10.14 12.94 11.81
C ASP A 288 10.64 11.53 12.20
N LEU A 289 9.99 10.52 11.63
CA LEU A 289 10.41 9.12 11.73
C LEU A 289 11.30 8.76 10.53
N GLU A 290 12.49 8.21 10.81
CA GLU A 290 13.37 7.66 9.78
C GLU A 290 12.69 6.46 9.10
N LEU A 291 12.65 6.45 7.77
CA LEU A 291 12.13 5.32 7.00
C LEU A 291 13.27 4.57 6.31
N LYS A 292 13.27 3.25 6.46
CA LYS A 292 14.18 2.32 5.78
C LYS A 292 13.37 1.38 4.91
N ILE A 293 13.84 1.13 3.68
CA ILE A 293 13.16 0.22 2.75
C ILE A 293 12.95 -1.14 3.44
N ASP A 294 11.80 -1.74 3.16
CA ASP A 294 11.34 -3.01 3.74
C ASP A 294 11.04 -2.99 5.25
N ASP A 295 11.12 -1.84 5.93
CA ASP A 295 10.52 -1.70 7.26
C ASP A 295 8.98 -1.67 7.18
N TYR A 296 8.33 -1.98 8.29
CA TYR A 296 6.89 -1.87 8.47
C TYR A 296 6.57 -0.78 9.48
N LEU A 297 5.46 -0.07 9.26
CA LEU A 297 4.98 0.99 10.12
C LEU A 297 3.58 0.65 10.64
N TYR A 298 3.39 0.84 11.95
CA TYR A 298 2.11 0.68 12.61
C TYR A 298 1.41 2.03 12.74
N VAL A 299 0.26 2.17 12.08
CA VAL A 299 -0.51 3.42 12.02
C VAL A 299 -1.86 3.22 12.71
N SER A 300 -2.18 4.08 13.68
CA SER A 300 -3.46 4.01 14.39
C SER A 300 -4.61 4.55 13.53
N THR A 301 -5.84 4.21 13.89
CA THR A 301 -7.02 4.75 13.18
C THR A 301 -7.15 6.26 13.40
N GLU A 302 -6.74 6.73 14.57
CA GLU A 302 -6.70 8.16 14.91
C GLU A 302 -5.73 8.91 14.00
N ALA A 303 -4.52 8.38 13.80
CA ALA A 303 -3.51 8.98 12.92
C ALA A 303 -3.97 9.06 11.46
N LEU A 304 -4.69 8.04 10.98
CA LEU A 304 -5.29 8.05 9.63
C LEU A 304 -6.37 9.12 9.48
N ASN A 305 -7.16 9.36 10.52
CA ASN A 305 -8.22 10.37 10.50
C ASN A 305 -7.68 11.79 10.70
N SER A 306 -6.52 11.95 11.33
CA SER A 306 -5.84 13.24 11.55
C SER A 306 -4.77 13.55 10.52
N ALA A 307 -4.65 12.74 9.45
CA ALA A 307 -3.63 12.91 8.42
C ALA A 307 -3.75 14.30 7.76
N THR A 308 -2.63 15.03 7.71
CA THR A 308 -2.53 16.34 7.06
C THR A 308 -1.40 16.28 6.03
N ASP A 309 -1.61 16.87 4.85
CA ASP A 309 -0.59 17.04 3.80
C ASP A 309 0.19 15.77 3.41
N CYS A 310 -0.48 14.61 3.44
CA CYS A 310 0.12 13.29 3.17
C CYS A 310 1.19 12.84 4.19
N TRP A 311 1.19 13.39 5.40
CA TRP A 311 1.96 12.90 6.52
C TRP A 311 1.09 12.11 7.49
N LEU A 312 1.67 11.04 8.02
CA LEU A 312 1.04 10.17 9.01
C LEU A 312 1.98 10.00 10.20
N GLU A 313 1.42 9.96 11.40
CA GLU A 313 2.13 9.50 12.57
C GLU A 313 2.07 7.97 12.64
N GLY A 314 3.19 7.32 12.95
CA GLY A 314 3.21 5.88 13.18
C GLY A 314 4.44 5.42 13.93
N THR A 315 4.49 4.12 14.19
CA THR A 315 5.58 3.46 14.92
C THR A 315 6.32 2.49 13.99
N SER A 316 7.63 2.64 13.85
CA SER A 316 8.49 1.73 13.09
C SER A 316 8.55 0.37 13.79
N TRP A 317 8.36 -0.71 13.02
CA TRP A 317 8.50 -2.09 13.49
C TRP A 317 9.95 -2.44 13.79
N SER A 318 10.89 -1.99 12.96
CA SER A 318 12.30 -2.34 13.12
C SER A 318 13.00 -1.64 14.28
N THR A 319 12.47 -0.50 14.75
CA THR A 319 13.09 0.33 15.79
C THR A 319 12.22 0.58 17.03
N GLY A 320 10.91 0.35 16.95
CA GLY A 320 9.95 0.69 18.00
C GLY A 320 9.72 2.18 18.21
N CYS A 321 10.41 3.05 17.46
CA CYS A 321 10.30 4.50 17.56
C CYS A 321 9.05 5.00 16.83
N SER A 322 8.46 6.10 17.33
CA SER A 322 7.30 6.73 16.69
C SER A 322 7.63 8.15 16.23
N GLY A 323 6.97 8.59 15.16
CA GLY A 323 7.13 9.93 14.61
C GLY A 323 6.29 10.10 13.33
N PHE A 324 6.41 11.26 12.72
CA PHE A 324 5.73 11.59 11.47
C PHE A 324 6.51 11.08 10.25
N PHE A 325 5.81 10.56 9.26
CA PHE A 325 6.42 10.12 8.01
C PHE A 325 5.52 10.42 6.80
N PRO A 326 6.10 10.56 5.59
CA PRO A 326 5.32 10.75 4.38
C PRO A 326 4.55 9.48 4.00
N ALA A 327 3.22 9.52 4.03
CA ALA A 327 2.35 8.41 3.67
C ALA A 327 2.57 7.91 2.22
N THR A 328 3.01 8.79 1.33
CA THR A 328 3.27 8.43 -0.08
C THR A 328 4.46 7.50 -0.24
N TYR A 329 5.32 7.38 0.77
CA TYR A 329 6.53 6.54 0.77
C TYR A 329 6.21 5.12 1.23
N THR A 330 4.98 4.86 1.64
CA THR A 330 4.56 3.58 2.16
C THR A 330 3.32 3.07 1.42
N GLN A 331 3.03 1.78 1.59
CA GLN A 331 1.85 1.13 1.05
C GLN A 331 1.23 0.26 2.14
N ARG A 332 -0.11 0.30 2.26
CA ARG A 332 -0.82 -0.58 3.19
C ARG A 332 -0.63 -2.04 2.76
N VAL A 333 -0.24 -2.88 3.71
CA VAL A 333 -0.03 -4.32 3.54
C VAL A 333 -0.82 -5.10 4.60
N PRO A 334 -1.05 -6.42 4.41
CA PRO A 334 -1.65 -7.26 5.45
C PRO A 334 -0.91 -7.13 6.78
N GLU A 335 -1.65 -7.10 7.89
CA GLU A 335 -1.08 -7.01 9.23
C GLU A 335 -0.13 -8.18 9.52
N SER A 336 -0.47 -9.36 8.99
CA SER A 336 0.32 -10.57 9.18
C SER A 336 1.70 -10.53 8.53
N GLU A 337 1.98 -9.59 7.60
CA GLU A 337 3.33 -9.44 7.03
C GLU A 337 4.35 -8.95 8.07
N ALA A 338 3.90 -8.21 9.08
CA ALA A 338 4.75 -7.72 10.16
C ALA A 338 4.81 -8.67 11.37
N TRP A 339 4.25 -9.88 11.28
CA TRP A 339 4.26 -10.85 12.38
C TRP A 339 5.52 -11.71 12.36
N THR A 340 5.97 -12.09 13.56
CA THR A 340 7.11 -12.99 13.73
C THR A 340 6.65 -14.43 13.60
N LEU A 341 7.24 -15.19 12.68
CA LEU A 341 7.05 -16.65 12.57
C LEU A 341 8.00 -17.36 13.56
N HIS A 342 7.45 -18.16 14.47
CA HIS A 342 8.23 -18.94 15.44
C HIS A 342 8.46 -20.37 14.98
N LYS A 343 7.45 -20.98 14.37
CA LYS A 343 7.54 -22.36 13.89
C LYS A 343 6.65 -22.59 12.69
N ARG A 344 7.17 -23.37 11.74
CA ARG A 344 6.48 -23.87 10.56
C ARG A 344 6.62 -25.39 10.50
N ILE A 345 5.50 -26.11 10.45
CA ILE A 345 5.47 -27.57 10.36
C ILE A 345 4.46 -28.01 9.29
N PRO A 346 4.82 -28.88 8.33
CA PRO A 346 3.86 -29.41 7.37
C PRO A 346 2.70 -30.14 8.04
N LEU A 347 1.48 -29.77 7.68
CA LEU A 347 0.25 -30.40 8.16
C LEU A 347 -0.05 -31.69 7.39
N ASN A 348 0.18 -31.67 6.07
CA ASN A 348 -0.12 -32.79 5.20
C ASN A 348 1.08 -33.21 4.31
N ARG A 349 1.08 -34.48 3.90
CA ARG A 349 2.04 -35.07 2.95
C ARG A 349 1.28 -35.84 1.88
N CYS A 350 0.98 -35.19 0.76
CA CYS A 350 0.43 -35.85 -0.41
C CYS A 350 1.58 -36.44 -1.26
N ALA A 351 1.49 -37.72 -1.64
CA ALA A 351 2.49 -38.35 -2.50
C ALA A 351 2.49 -37.68 -3.89
N ARG A 352 3.64 -37.19 -4.34
CA ARG A 352 3.82 -36.77 -5.74
C ARG A 352 3.77 -38.02 -6.65
N PRO A 353 3.16 -37.96 -7.84
CA PRO A 353 3.36 -39.00 -8.85
C PRO A 353 4.86 -39.10 -9.18
N GLU A 354 5.41 -40.31 -9.13
CA GLU A 354 6.80 -40.58 -9.52
C GLU A 354 7.01 -40.15 -10.99
N MET A 355 7.81 -39.10 -11.20
CA MET A 355 8.49 -38.89 -12.48
C MET A 355 9.99 -39.07 -12.26
N SER A 356 10.55 -39.89 -13.14
CA SER A 356 11.92 -40.38 -13.17
C SER A 356 12.99 -39.32 -12.91
N ASP A 357 13.92 -39.67 -12.02
CA ASP A 357 15.21 -39.01 -11.83
C ASP A 357 16.00 -39.00 -13.15
N ASP A 358 15.97 -37.89 -13.86
CA ASP A 358 17.14 -37.38 -14.55
C ASP A 358 16.98 -35.86 -14.75
N ILE A 359 18.05 -35.13 -14.41
CA ILE A 359 18.43 -33.74 -14.75
C ILE A 359 18.93 -33.01 -13.51
N GLY A 360 20.24 -32.74 -13.54
CA GLY A 360 20.97 -32.01 -12.52
C GLY A 360 20.61 -30.53 -12.44
N ASP A 361 21.03 -30.00 -11.29
CA ASP A 361 21.29 -28.60 -10.94
C ASP A 361 21.12 -27.58 -12.07
N ASN A 362 20.01 -26.82 -12.04
CA ASN A 362 19.86 -25.58 -12.80
C ASN A 362 18.73 -24.70 -12.22
N HIS A 363 19.01 -24.07 -11.08
CA HIS A 363 18.29 -22.87 -10.64
C HIS A 363 18.63 -21.71 -11.57
N ASN A 364 17.98 -21.62 -12.75
CA ASN A 364 17.92 -20.38 -13.55
C ASN A 364 16.91 -20.36 -14.73
N LEU A 365 15.93 -21.26 -14.79
CA LEU A 365 15.05 -21.40 -15.97
C LEU A 365 13.76 -20.57 -15.98
N GLY A 366 13.50 -19.74 -14.96
CA GLY A 366 12.29 -18.89 -14.90
C GLY A 366 12.42 -17.54 -15.61
N GLU A 367 13.58 -16.90 -15.57
CA GLU A 367 13.74 -15.54 -16.11
C GLU A 367 14.04 -15.50 -17.61
N GLU A 368 14.75 -16.49 -18.16
CA GLU A 368 15.06 -16.52 -19.60
C GLU A 368 13.87 -16.97 -20.45
N GLN A 369 13.07 -17.94 -19.99
CA GLN A 369 11.83 -18.31 -20.68
C GLN A 369 10.77 -17.20 -20.62
N LEU A 370 10.69 -16.42 -19.53
CA LEU A 370 9.83 -15.22 -19.50
C LEU A 370 10.34 -14.13 -20.45
N LYS A 371 11.65 -13.95 -20.58
CA LYS A 371 12.23 -12.99 -21.54
C LYS A 371 12.04 -13.44 -22.99
N GLU A 372 12.12 -14.74 -23.27
CA GLU A 372 11.95 -15.30 -24.62
C GLU A 372 10.47 -15.35 -25.02
N PHE A 373 9.56 -15.70 -24.09
CA PHE A 373 8.11 -15.62 -24.27
C PHE A 373 7.61 -14.18 -24.41
N MET A 374 8.17 -13.22 -23.65
CA MET A 374 7.87 -11.80 -23.83
C MET A 374 8.46 -11.23 -25.13
N LYS A 375 9.61 -11.73 -25.60
CA LYS A 375 10.25 -11.29 -26.85
C LYS A 375 9.57 -11.84 -28.10
N ASP A 376 9.11 -13.09 -28.07
CA ASP A 376 8.34 -13.69 -29.18
C ASP A 376 6.94 -13.08 -29.30
N LYS A 377 6.29 -12.71 -28.18
CA LYS A 377 5.03 -11.94 -28.18
C LYS A 377 5.22 -10.50 -28.66
N PHE A 378 6.33 -9.84 -28.28
CA PHE A 378 6.66 -8.49 -28.78
C PHE A 378 6.99 -8.45 -30.28
N LEU A 379 7.60 -9.51 -30.84
CA LEU A 379 7.95 -9.56 -32.26
C LEU A 379 6.81 -10.02 -33.17
N THR A 380 5.87 -10.81 -32.66
CA THR A 380 4.65 -11.20 -33.41
C THR A 380 3.64 -10.06 -33.44
N ASP A 381 3.46 -9.32 -32.34
CA ASP A 381 2.58 -8.13 -32.28
C ASP A 381 3.11 -6.93 -33.09
N LEU A 382 4.40 -6.90 -33.46
CA LEU A 382 4.96 -5.88 -34.37
C LEU A 382 4.82 -6.22 -35.87
N LYS A 383 4.41 -7.44 -36.23
CA LYS A 383 4.23 -7.85 -37.64
C LYS A 383 2.78 -7.93 -38.09
N ASP A 384 1.82 -8.04 -37.16
CA ASP A 384 0.39 -8.08 -37.50
C ASP A 384 -0.28 -6.70 -37.61
N VAL A 385 0.49 -5.60 -37.48
CA VAL A 385 -0.03 -4.23 -37.65
C VAL A 385 0.12 -3.70 -39.10
N ASP A 386 0.83 -4.41 -39.99
CA ASP A 386 1.11 -3.90 -41.35
C ASP A 386 0.48 -4.73 -42.51
N SER A 387 -0.49 -5.62 -42.24
CA SER A 387 -1.10 -6.44 -43.31
C SER A 387 -2.61 -6.62 -43.29
N THR A 388 -3.38 -5.78 -42.58
CA THR A 388 -4.85 -5.75 -42.70
C THR A 388 -5.39 -4.38 -43.11
N ALA A 389 -4.65 -3.65 -43.94
CA ALA A 389 -5.23 -2.59 -44.78
C ALA A 389 -5.75 -3.19 -46.10
N SER A 390 -6.88 -3.91 -46.03
CA SER A 390 -7.68 -4.17 -47.23
C SER A 390 -9.17 -4.16 -46.92
N ASN A 391 -9.79 -3.04 -47.28
CA ASN A 391 -11.20 -2.85 -47.66
C ASN A 391 -12.28 -3.49 -46.77
N SER A 392 -12.76 -2.70 -45.82
CA SER A 392 -14.21 -2.52 -45.66
C SER A 392 -14.49 -1.06 -45.35
N GLY A 393 -14.94 -0.31 -46.35
CA GLY A 393 -15.51 1.01 -46.14
C GLY A 393 -16.75 0.90 -45.27
N SER A 394 -16.62 1.26 -43.99
CA SER A 394 -17.74 1.62 -43.12
C SER A 394 -17.61 3.09 -42.81
N GLN A 395 -18.61 3.87 -43.21
CA GLN A 395 -18.70 5.30 -42.99
C GLN A 395 -18.34 5.66 -41.54
N GLU A 396 -17.26 6.40 -41.32
CA GLU A 396 -17.01 7.09 -40.06
C GLU A 396 -18.07 8.18 -39.91
N SER A 397 -19.15 7.84 -39.21
CA SER A 397 -20.04 8.86 -38.66
C SER A 397 -19.24 9.69 -37.66
N ASN A 398 -19.12 10.99 -37.95
CA ASN A 398 -18.38 11.97 -37.17
C ASN A 398 -19.03 12.12 -35.77
N PHE A 399 -18.67 11.24 -34.82
CA PHE A 399 -19.21 11.27 -33.46
C PHE A 399 -18.64 12.47 -32.71
N ARG A 400 -19.53 13.23 -32.07
CA ARG A 400 -19.15 14.40 -31.28
C ARG A 400 -18.45 13.96 -29.99
N ARG A 401 -17.27 14.55 -29.72
CA ARG A 401 -16.44 14.24 -28.56
C ARG A 401 -16.43 15.36 -27.53
N ILE A 402 -16.45 14.99 -26.25
CA ILE A 402 -16.10 15.87 -25.14
C ILE A 402 -14.88 15.27 -24.47
N ILE A 403 -13.82 16.06 -24.37
CA ILE A 403 -12.57 15.69 -23.72
C ILE A 403 -12.45 16.54 -22.46
N ILE A 404 -12.31 15.87 -21.31
CA ILE A 404 -12.20 16.53 -20.00
C ILE A 404 -10.84 16.17 -19.41
N MET A 405 -10.07 17.17 -18.97
CA MET A 405 -8.69 16.99 -18.56
C MET A 405 -8.35 17.77 -17.28
N ARG A 406 -7.60 17.13 -16.38
CA ARG A 406 -7.00 17.78 -15.20
C ARG A 406 -5.79 18.61 -15.61
N HIS A 407 -5.55 19.73 -14.92
CA HIS A 407 -4.31 20.49 -15.02
C HIS A 407 -3.04 19.65 -14.73
N GLY A 408 -1.88 20.15 -15.17
CA GLY A 408 -0.56 19.54 -14.94
C GLY A 408 -0.01 19.72 -13.51
N GLU A 409 1.20 19.23 -13.28
CA GLU A 409 1.94 19.36 -12.02
C GLU A 409 2.12 20.83 -11.59
N ARG A 410 1.85 21.13 -10.30
CA ARG A 410 1.85 22.48 -9.74
C ARG A 410 3.13 22.78 -8.96
N VAL A 411 3.58 24.03 -9.00
CA VAL A 411 4.79 24.47 -8.28
C VAL A 411 4.64 24.38 -6.77
N ASP A 412 3.49 24.79 -6.22
CA ASP A 412 3.23 24.76 -4.78
C ASP A 412 3.28 23.34 -4.19
N PHE A 413 2.81 22.34 -4.93
CA PHE A 413 2.81 20.94 -4.48
C PHE A 413 4.21 20.31 -4.55
N VAL A 414 5.07 20.74 -5.48
CA VAL A 414 6.43 20.21 -5.61
C VAL A 414 7.40 20.90 -4.64
N PHE A 415 7.21 22.19 -4.38
CA PHE A 415 8.21 23.02 -3.70
C PHE A 415 7.71 23.68 -2.40
N GLY A 416 6.45 23.48 -2.01
CA GLY A 416 5.88 24.06 -0.81
C GLY A 416 5.87 25.59 -0.86
N SER A 417 6.47 26.23 0.15
CA SER A 417 6.57 27.70 0.26
C SER A 417 7.62 28.28 -0.70
N TRP A 418 7.27 28.29 -1.99
CA TRP A 418 8.20 28.64 -3.06
C TRP A 418 8.33 30.15 -3.31
N ILE A 419 7.34 30.97 -2.93
CA ILE A 419 7.35 32.43 -3.15
C ILE A 419 8.56 33.09 -2.48
N PRO A 420 8.80 32.96 -1.15
CA PRO A 420 9.94 33.60 -0.51
C PRO A 420 11.29 33.04 -0.99
N TYR A 421 11.29 31.85 -1.59
CA TYR A 421 12.50 31.22 -2.13
C TYR A 421 12.85 31.69 -3.54
N CYS A 422 11.84 32.01 -4.35
CA CYS A 422 11.97 32.35 -5.77
C CYS A 422 11.75 33.83 -6.08
N PHE A 423 11.40 34.67 -5.11
CA PHE A 423 11.27 36.12 -5.30
C PHE A 423 12.24 36.87 -4.39
N ASP A 424 12.92 37.88 -4.94
CA ASP A 424 13.77 38.79 -4.14
C ASP A 424 12.94 39.86 -3.40
N GLU A 425 13.60 40.68 -2.57
CA GLU A 425 12.94 41.77 -1.82
C GLU A 425 12.27 42.82 -2.71
N ALA A 426 12.67 42.90 -3.99
CA ALA A 426 12.07 43.79 -4.98
C ALA A 426 10.92 43.11 -5.75
N GLY A 427 10.60 41.85 -5.45
CA GLY A 427 9.54 41.08 -6.09
C GLY A 427 9.92 40.51 -7.46
N ASN A 428 11.21 40.44 -7.79
CA ASN A 428 11.66 39.85 -9.05
C ASN A 428 11.79 38.33 -8.91
N TYR A 429 11.25 37.61 -9.90
CA TYR A 429 11.34 36.16 -9.94
C TYR A 429 12.74 35.68 -10.33
N ILE A 430 13.27 34.72 -9.56
CA ILE A 430 14.54 34.03 -9.79
C ILE A 430 14.26 32.53 -9.81
N ARG A 431 14.52 31.89 -10.95
CA ARG A 431 14.43 30.44 -11.06
C ARG A 431 15.54 29.76 -10.26
N LYS A 432 15.16 29.00 -9.22
CA LYS A 432 16.09 28.30 -8.33
C LYS A 432 16.17 26.78 -8.53
N ASP A 433 15.27 26.23 -9.33
CA ASP A 433 15.21 24.80 -9.68
C ASP A 433 14.81 24.64 -11.16
N LEU A 434 15.30 23.60 -11.83
CA LEU A 434 14.98 23.38 -13.25
C LEU A 434 13.54 22.92 -13.47
N ASN A 435 12.85 22.39 -12.48
CA ASN A 435 11.43 22.13 -12.59
C ASN A 435 10.56 23.38 -12.30
N MET A 436 11.14 24.47 -11.80
CA MET A 436 10.44 25.76 -11.72
C MET A 436 10.27 26.42 -13.11
N PRO A 437 9.24 27.27 -13.31
CA PRO A 437 9.07 28.03 -14.54
C PRO A 437 10.30 28.84 -14.95
N VAL A 438 10.48 29.03 -16.26
CA VAL A 438 11.56 29.89 -16.77
C VAL A 438 11.30 31.35 -16.39
N SER A 439 10.03 31.76 -16.41
CA SER A 439 9.56 33.09 -16.06
C SER A 439 8.15 33.00 -15.48
N ILE A 440 7.79 33.98 -14.66
CA ILE A 440 6.45 34.13 -14.09
C ILE A 440 5.85 35.46 -14.61
N PRO A 441 4.58 35.49 -15.03
CA PRO A 441 3.92 36.73 -15.42
C PRO A 441 3.84 37.74 -14.29
N THR A 442 3.87 39.03 -14.64
CA THR A 442 3.58 40.09 -13.69
C THR A 442 2.08 40.10 -13.38
N ARG A 443 1.74 40.29 -12.11
CA ARG A 443 0.37 40.40 -11.61
C ARG A 443 0.19 41.68 -10.81
N GLN A 444 -1.01 42.23 -10.81
CA GLN A 444 -1.37 43.40 -10.01
C GLN A 444 -1.18 43.16 -8.52
N SER A 445 -1.49 41.94 -8.04
CA SER A 445 -1.30 41.49 -6.66
C SER A 445 0.16 41.14 -6.31
N GLY A 446 1.09 41.27 -7.26
CA GLY A 446 2.49 40.91 -7.06
C GLY A 446 2.70 39.40 -6.85
N PRO A 447 3.85 39.00 -6.28
CA PRO A 447 4.19 37.60 -6.05
C PRO A 447 3.18 36.83 -5.20
N GLU A 448 2.59 37.49 -4.19
CA GLU A 448 1.61 36.90 -3.28
C GLU A 448 0.32 36.44 -3.98
N GLY A 449 0.00 37.02 -5.15
CA GLY A 449 -1.12 36.55 -5.97
C GLY A 449 -1.00 35.07 -6.36
N PHE A 450 0.21 34.53 -6.44
CA PHE A 450 0.45 33.12 -6.77
C PHE A 450 0.32 32.16 -5.59
N LEU A 451 0.12 32.64 -4.36
CA LEU A 451 -0.01 31.79 -3.17
C LEU A 451 -1.25 30.88 -3.28
N HIS A 452 -2.35 31.44 -3.78
CA HIS A 452 -3.62 30.73 -3.96
C HIS A 452 -3.93 30.40 -5.43
N ASP A 453 -3.11 30.87 -6.36
CA ASP A 453 -3.23 30.55 -7.80
C ASP A 453 -1.87 30.17 -8.40
N SER A 454 -1.31 29.06 -7.88
CA SER A 454 0.03 28.58 -8.22
C SER A 454 0.17 28.23 -9.71
N PRO A 455 1.34 28.52 -10.33
CA PRO A 455 1.66 28.10 -11.68
C PRO A 455 1.97 26.60 -11.78
N LEU A 456 2.00 26.09 -13.01
CA LEU A 456 2.58 24.79 -13.35
C LEU A 456 4.10 24.78 -13.24
N THR A 457 4.65 23.60 -12.98
CA THR A 457 6.08 23.33 -13.14
C THR A 457 6.47 23.20 -14.62
N THR A 458 7.77 23.12 -14.91
CA THR A 458 8.26 22.80 -16.26
C THR A 458 7.77 21.42 -16.70
N LEU A 459 7.75 20.43 -15.80
CA LEU A 459 7.17 19.12 -16.06
C LEU A 459 5.65 19.19 -16.27
N GLY A 460 4.92 19.99 -15.49
CA GLY A 460 3.48 20.19 -15.68
C GLY A 460 3.11 20.72 -17.06
N ILE A 461 3.89 21.67 -17.59
CA ILE A 461 3.76 22.17 -18.95
C ILE A 461 4.05 21.06 -19.98
N TYR A 462 5.11 20.27 -19.75
CA TYR A 462 5.48 19.18 -20.64
C TYR A 462 4.43 18.05 -20.66
N GLN A 463 3.87 17.68 -19.50
CA GLN A 463 2.78 16.71 -19.37
C GLN A 463 1.58 17.12 -20.26
N ALA A 464 1.16 18.38 -20.16
CA ALA A 464 0.04 18.92 -20.92
C ALA A 464 0.31 18.94 -22.43
N ARG A 465 1.53 19.31 -22.83
CA ARG A 465 1.96 19.34 -24.23
C ARG A 465 1.92 17.95 -24.87
N LEU A 466 2.44 16.92 -24.18
CA LEU A 466 2.43 15.54 -24.67
C LEU A 466 1.01 15.03 -24.93
N ALA A 467 0.05 15.38 -24.07
CA ALA A 467 -1.36 15.02 -24.29
C ALA A 467 -1.91 15.66 -25.59
N GLY A 468 -1.59 16.92 -25.85
CA GLY A 468 -1.96 17.60 -27.09
C GLY A 468 -1.29 17.01 -28.34
N GLU A 469 0.01 16.69 -28.25
CA GLU A 469 0.76 16.01 -29.32
C GLU A 469 0.17 14.64 -29.64
N CYS A 470 -0.28 13.91 -28.63
CA CYS A 470 -0.98 12.64 -28.80
C CYS A 470 -2.29 12.77 -29.59
N LEU A 471 -3.15 13.75 -29.27
CA LEU A 471 -4.36 14.00 -30.07
C LEU A 471 -4.03 14.37 -31.51
N LYS A 472 -2.99 15.18 -31.71
CA LYS A 472 -2.50 15.55 -33.04
C LYS A 472 -2.08 14.33 -33.85
N MET A 473 -1.34 13.40 -33.23
CA MET A 473 -0.91 12.16 -33.88
C MET A 473 -2.09 11.25 -34.26
N LYS A 474 -3.20 11.32 -33.51
CA LYS A 474 -4.44 10.57 -33.80
C LYS A 474 -5.42 11.30 -34.71
N ASP A 475 -5.03 12.45 -35.27
CA ASP A 475 -5.88 13.30 -36.11
C ASP A 475 -7.22 13.68 -35.46
N ILE A 476 -7.23 13.87 -34.13
CA ILE A 476 -8.41 14.31 -33.39
C ILE A 476 -8.37 15.83 -33.27
N ASN A 477 -9.28 16.49 -33.98
CA ASN A 477 -9.43 17.93 -33.91
C ASN A 477 -10.18 18.37 -32.64
N ILE A 478 -9.86 19.57 -32.13
CA ILE A 478 -10.62 20.28 -31.10
C ILE A 478 -11.15 21.56 -31.73
N ASP A 479 -12.43 21.86 -31.49
CA ASP A 479 -13.10 23.03 -32.08
C ASP A 479 -13.39 24.10 -31.01
N HIS A 480 -13.75 23.67 -29.80
CA HIS A 480 -14.11 24.57 -28.71
C HIS A 480 -13.36 24.23 -27.44
N VAL A 481 -12.86 25.25 -26.75
CA VAL A 481 -12.01 25.08 -25.56
C VAL A 481 -12.56 25.92 -24.42
N TYR A 482 -12.82 25.27 -23.28
CA TYR A 482 -13.22 25.90 -22.03
C TYR A 482 -12.22 25.56 -20.94
N CYS A 483 -11.84 26.57 -20.15
CA CYS A 483 -10.83 26.42 -19.12
C CYS A 483 -11.28 27.06 -17.82
N SER A 484 -11.03 26.40 -16.69
CA SER A 484 -11.13 27.00 -15.36
C SER A 484 -10.24 28.25 -15.25
N PRO A 485 -10.64 29.28 -14.48
CA PRO A 485 -9.86 30.51 -14.33
C PRO A 485 -8.53 30.34 -13.59
N SER A 486 -8.29 29.21 -12.92
CA SER A 486 -7.02 28.95 -12.25
C SER A 486 -5.83 28.99 -13.22
N PHE A 487 -4.75 29.65 -12.82
CA PHE A 487 -3.58 29.86 -13.67
C PHE A 487 -2.96 28.54 -14.16
N ARG A 488 -2.90 27.52 -13.28
CA ARG A 488 -2.49 26.15 -13.62
C ARG A 488 -3.32 25.51 -14.75
N CYS A 489 -4.63 25.78 -14.79
CA CYS A 489 -5.54 25.25 -15.82
C CYS A 489 -5.29 25.98 -17.14
N LEU A 490 -5.12 27.30 -17.10
CA LEU A 490 -4.79 28.13 -18.28
C LEU A 490 -3.46 27.71 -18.91
N GLN A 491 -2.42 27.50 -18.11
CA GLN A 491 -1.12 27.00 -18.58
C GLN A 491 -1.22 25.59 -19.17
N THR A 492 -2.03 24.72 -18.57
CA THR A 492 -2.29 23.38 -19.11
C THR A 492 -2.95 23.50 -20.49
N CYS A 493 -3.96 24.36 -20.61
CA CYS A 493 -4.71 24.59 -21.84
C CYS A 493 -3.82 25.13 -22.97
N ASP A 494 -3.02 26.14 -22.67
CA ASP A 494 -2.08 26.72 -23.62
C ASP A 494 -1.04 25.70 -24.10
N ALA A 495 -0.45 24.93 -23.19
CA ALA A 495 0.54 23.89 -23.52
C ALA A 495 -0.08 22.73 -24.32
N PHE A 496 -1.30 22.32 -23.97
CA PHE A 496 -2.05 21.31 -24.73
C PHE A 496 -2.31 21.79 -26.16
N LEU A 497 -2.81 23.01 -26.34
CA LEU A 497 -3.04 23.60 -27.66
C LEU A 497 -1.74 23.78 -28.44
N GLN A 498 -0.63 24.07 -27.75
CA GLN A 498 0.69 24.08 -28.38
C GLN A 498 1.08 22.70 -28.91
N GLY A 499 0.88 21.64 -28.12
CA GLY A 499 1.12 20.26 -28.55
C GLY A 499 0.21 19.84 -29.72
N LEU A 500 -1.06 20.27 -29.67
CA LEU A 500 -2.03 20.05 -30.76
C LEU A 500 -1.68 20.83 -32.04
N GLY A 501 -0.81 21.85 -31.94
CA GLY A 501 -0.51 22.77 -33.05
C GLY A 501 -1.62 23.77 -33.35
N LYS A 502 -2.43 24.11 -32.33
CA LYS A 502 -3.62 24.96 -32.40
C LYS A 502 -3.61 26.15 -31.44
N LYS A 503 -2.48 26.43 -30.79
CA LYS A 503 -2.31 27.52 -29.82
C LYS A 503 -2.77 28.89 -30.36
N ASP A 504 -2.37 29.24 -31.58
CA ASP A 504 -2.69 30.54 -32.17
C ASP A 504 -4.07 30.55 -32.87
N ASP A 505 -4.59 29.35 -33.20
CA ASP A 505 -5.84 29.17 -33.94
C ASP A 505 -7.08 29.20 -33.03
N ILE A 506 -6.99 28.62 -31.84
CA ILE A 506 -8.11 28.43 -30.93
C ILE A 506 -7.93 29.32 -29.70
N LYS A 507 -8.91 30.19 -29.45
CA LYS A 507 -8.93 31.04 -28.27
C LYS A 507 -9.49 30.31 -27.05
N ILE A 508 -8.87 30.52 -25.89
CA ILE A 508 -9.25 29.89 -24.62
C ILE A 508 -10.42 30.66 -23.99
N ARG A 509 -11.56 29.99 -23.79
CA ARG A 509 -12.74 30.57 -23.12
C ARG A 509 -12.66 30.30 -21.62
N ILE A 510 -12.49 31.35 -20.82
CA ILE A 510 -12.34 31.26 -19.37
C ILE A 510 -13.71 31.12 -18.73
N GLU A 511 -13.94 30.02 -18.03
CA GLU A 511 -15.23 29.68 -17.44
C GLU A 511 -15.11 29.39 -15.93
N PRO A 512 -15.63 30.29 -15.08
CA PRO A 512 -15.75 30.08 -13.63
C PRO A 512 -16.53 28.83 -13.23
N CYS A 513 -17.51 28.36 -14.01
CA CYS A 513 -18.20 27.09 -13.74
C CYS A 513 -17.27 25.87 -13.66
N LEU A 514 -16.08 25.94 -14.26
CA LEU A 514 -15.07 24.88 -14.21
C LEU A 514 -14.14 24.97 -13.00
N PHE A 515 -14.24 26.02 -12.17
CA PHE A 515 -13.52 26.08 -10.91
C PHE A 515 -14.00 24.98 -9.94
N GLU A 516 -13.07 24.52 -9.12
CA GLU A 516 -13.27 23.41 -8.20
C GLU A 516 -14.24 23.75 -7.05
N TRP A 517 -14.42 22.79 -6.14
CA TRP A 517 -15.40 22.92 -5.07
C TRP A 517 -15.00 24.03 -4.09
N LEU A 518 -15.88 25.02 -3.89
CA LEU A 518 -15.58 26.19 -3.05
C LEU A 518 -15.32 25.82 -1.59
N ALA A 519 -15.80 24.67 -1.10
CA ALA A 519 -15.53 24.21 0.26
C ALA A 519 -14.04 23.94 0.53
N TRP A 520 -13.21 23.77 -0.52
CA TRP A 520 -11.76 23.67 -0.39
C TRP A 520 -11.06 25.02 -0.16
N TYR A 521 -11.82 26.12 -0.18
CA TYR A 521 -11.34 27.49 0.00
C TYR A 521 -12.07 28.20 1.16
N PRO A 522 -11.91 27.72 2.41
CA PRO A 522 -12.65 28.24 3.56
C PRO A 522 -12.28 29.67 3.95
N GLN A 523 -11.13 30.19 3.51
CA GLN A 523 -10.62 31.51 3.89
C GLN A 523 -10.87 32.56 2.80
N THR A 524 -10.36 32.32 1.59
CA THR A 524 -10.50 33.21 0.45
C THR A 524 -10.36 32.43 -0.84
N LEU A 525 -11.07 32.88 -1.87
CA LEU A 525 -10.90 32.36 -3.22
C LEU A 525 -9.65 32.97 -3.86
N PRO A 526 -9.04 32.28 -4.84
CA PRO A 526 -7.90 32.83 -5.54
C PRO A 526 -8.26 34.17 -6.20
N ASP A 527 -7.32 35.10 -6.13
CA ASP A 527 -7.27 36.21 -7.06
C ASP A 527 -6.86 35.60 -8.40
N TRP A 528 -7.74 35.58 -9.40
CA TRP A 528 -7.42 35.06 -10.73
C TRP A 528 -6.84 36.18 -11.59
N MET A 529 -5.95 35.84 -12.52
CA MET A 529 -5.42 36.84 -13.44
C MET A 529 -6.52 37.41 -14.34
N SER A 530 -6.47 38.73 -14.57
CA SER A 530 -7.40 39.39 -15.49
C SER A 530 -7.13 38.98 -16.95
N GLN A 531 -8.10 39.18 -17.84
CA GLN A 531 -7.89 38.91 -19.27
C GLN A 531 -6.75 39.77 -19.85
N GLU A 532 -6.60 41.01 -19.39
CA GLU A 532 -5.50 41.89 -19.80
C GLU A 532 -4.14 41.36 -19.34
N GLU A 533 -4.05 40.87 -18.09
CA GLU A 533 -2.83 40.25 -17.57
C GLU A 533 -2.46 38.98 -18.33
N LEU A 534 -3.46 38.15 -18.65
CA LEU A 534 -3.27 36.92 -19.43
C LEU A 534 -2.83 37.21 -20.87
N LEU A 535 -3.43 38.21 -21.53
CA LEU A 535 -3.00 38.65 -22.85
C LEU A 535 -1.56 39.20 -22.82
N ALA A 536 -1.23 40.02 -21.81
CA ALA A 536 0.13 40.53 -21.63
C ALA A 536 1.15 39.42 -21.37
N ALA A 537 0.72 38.33 -20.71
CA ALA A 537 1.51 37.13 -20.50
C ALA A 537 1.60 36.20 -21.72
N GLY A 538 0.90 36.51 -22.82
CA GLY A 538 0.96 35.78 -24.09
C GLY A 538 -0.02 34.61 -24.21
N PHE A 539 -1.07 34.56 -23.40
CA PHE A 539 -2.14 33.57 -23.55
C PHE A 539 -3.18 34.02 -24.58
N ASN A 540 -3.57 33.11 -25.47
CA ASN A 540 -4.58 33.38 -26.51
C ASN A 540 -6.01 33.26 -25.95
N VAL A 541 -6.40 34.17 -25.06
CA VAL A 541 -7.73 34.14 -24.40
C VAL A 541 -8.81 34.79 -25.26
N ASP A 542 -10.04 34.27 -25.18
CA ASP A 542 -11.20 34.83 -25.89
C ASP A 542 -11.85 35.95 -25.07
N THR A 543 -11.47 37.20 -25.36
CA THR A 543 -12.06 38.38 -24.70
C THR A 543 -13.49 38.67 -25.12
N SER A 544 -14.01 38.01 -26.16
CA SER A 544 -15.41 38.16 -26.59
C SER A 544 -16.35 37.14 -25.94
N TYR A 545 -15.79 36.18 -25.20
CA TYR A 545 -16.56 35.16 -24.52
C TYR A 545 -17.25 35.70 -23.27
N THR A 546 -18.56 35.46 -23.18
CA THR A 546 -19.35 35.71 -21.96
C THR A 546 -19.52 34.39 -21.20
N PRO A 547 -19.01 34.27 -19.97
CA PRO A 547 -19.09 33.04 -19.20
C PRO A 547 -20.53 32.73 -18.76
N PHE A 548 -20.85 31.45 -18.57
CA PHE A 548 -22.18 31.02 -18.10
C PHE A 548 -22.43 31.35 -16.62
N MET A 549 -21.36 31.52 -15.86
CA MET A 549 -21.33 32.08 -14.52
C MET A 549 -20.15 33.05 -14.45
N THR A 550 -20.40 34.27 -13.99
CA THR A 550 -19.33 35.25 -13.79
C THR A 550 -18.49 34.90 -12.56
N GLU A 551 -17.24 35.40 -12.54
CA GLU A 551 -16.37 35.27 -11.37
C GLU A 551 -17.02 35.82 -10.10
N LYS A 552 -17.73 36.94 -10.22
CA LYS A 552 -18.44 37.56 -9.11
C LYS A 552 -19.55 36.65 -8.58
N GLU A 553 -20.38 36.08 -9.45
CA GLU A 553 -21.45 35.15 -9.05
C GLU A 553 -20.90 33.92 -8.35
N LEU A 554 -19.77 33.38 -8.82
CA LEU A 554 -19.09 32.27 -8.15
C LEU A 554 -18.56 32.68 -6.77
N LYS A 555 -17.89 33.83 -6.67
CA LYS A 555 -17.34 34.35 -5.40
C LYS A 555 -18.41 34.69 -4.35
N ASP A 556 -19.57 35.13 -4.81
CA ASP A 556 -20.73 35.43 -3.96
C ASP A 556 -21.53 34.16 -3.58
N SER A 557 -21.20 33.00 -4.15
CA SER A 557 -21.91 31.74 -3.91
C SER A 557 -21.35 30.96 -2.72
N THR A 558 -22.24 30.21 -2.06
CA THR A 558 -21.87 29.13 -1.15
C THR A 558 -22.44 27.84 -1.72
N GLU A 559 -21.64 26.78 -1.78
CA GLU A 559 -22.06 25.53 -2.41
C GLU A 559 -21.80 24.31 -1.53
N SER A 560 -22.82 23.46 -1.38
CA SER A 560 -22.65 22.08 -0.94
C SER A 560 -21.98 21.25 -2.04
N CYS A 561 -21.62 20.01 -1.73
CA CYS A 561 -21.12 19.07 -2.75
C CYS A 561 -22.17 18.85 -3.86
N GLU A 562 -23.46 18.79 -3.52
CA GLU A 562 -24.55 18.62 -4.50
C GLU A 562 -24.72 19.86 -5.40
N ASP A 563 -24.59 21.07 -4.83
CA ASP A 563 -24.62 22.32 -5.59
C ASP A 563 -23.44 22.40 -6.57
N TYR A 564 -22.25 21.93 -6.16
CA TYR A 564 -21.08 21.85 -7.03
C TYR A 564 -21.30 20.91 -8.23
N TYR A 565 -21.88 19.72 -8.00
CA TYR A 565 -22.31 18.83 -9.08
C TYR A 565 -23.36 19.48 -9.97
N SER A 566 -24.34 20.17 -9.38
CA SER A 566 -25.42 20.84 -10.11
C SER A 566 -24.89 21.96 -11.01
N ARG A 567 -23.98 22.80 -10.52
CA ARG A 567 -23.27 23.84 -11.28
C ARG A 567 -22.50 23.24 -12.46
N SER A 568 -21.72 22.20 -12.20
CA SER A 568 -20.89 21.51 -13.21
C SER A 568 -21.73 20.85 -14.31
N ALA A 569 -22.82 20.18 -13.93
CA ALA A 569 -23.75 19.54 -14.85
C ALA A 569 -24.52 20.57 -15.70
N ALA A 570 -24.99 21.65 -15.07
CA ALA A 570 -25.68 22.73 -15.77
C ALA A 570 -24.76 23.41 -16.79
N PHE A 571 -23.50 23.66 -16.44
CA PHE A 571 -22.49 24.15 -17.37
C PHE A 571 -22.30 23.20 -18.55
N THR A 572 -22.06 21.92 -18.29
CA THR A 572 -21.82 20.93 -19.35
C THR A 572 -22.99 20.84 -20.33
N LYS A 573 -24.23 20.83 -19.82
CA LYS A 573 -25.44 20.88 -20.66
C LYS A 573 -25.53 22.14 -21.50
N LYS A 574 -25.23 23.31 -20.93
CA LYS A 574 -25.24 24.59 -21.65
C LYS A 574 -24.21 24.63 -22.77
N VAL A 575 -22.98 24.16 -22.50
CA VAL A 575 -21.93 24.04 -23.52
C VAL A 575 -22.33 23.08 -24.64
N ILE A 576 -22.93 21.94 -24.27
CA ILE A 576 -23.39 20.98 -25.28
C ILE A 576 -24.43 21.60 -26.21
N ALA A 577 -25.34 22.38 -25.65
CA ALA A 577 -26.40 23.06 -26.38
C ALA A 577 -25.88 24.26 -27.19
N SER A 578 -24.91 25.03 -26.69
CA SER A 578 -24.36 26.20 -27.39
C SER A 578 -23.48 25.81 -28.58
N GLU A 579 -22.81 24.67 -28.50
CA GLU A 579 -21.89 24.19 -29.53
C GLU A 579 -22.41 22.92 -30.20
N PRO A 580 -23.45 22.97 -31.05
CA PRO A 580 -24.10 21.76 -31.57
C PRO A 580 -23.17 20.86 -32.39
N ASN A 581 -22.07 21.41 -32.93
CA ASN A 581 -21.09 20.72 -33.76
C ASN A 581 -19.67 20.94 -33.22
N GLY A 582 -18.78 19.99 -33.50
CA GLY A 582 -17.37 20.06 -33.13
C GLY A 582 -17.05 19.41 -31.78
N ASN A 583 -15.78 19.11 -31.59
CA ASN A 583 -15.23 18.50 -30.39
C ASN A 583 -14.91 19.56 -29.34
N ILE A 584 -15.20 19.24 -28.09
CA ILE A 584 -15.08 20.18 -26.97
C ILE A 584 -13.99 19.70 -26.03
N LEU A 585 -13.09 20.60 -25.67
CA LEU A 585 -12.10 20.40 -24.64
C LEU A 585 -12.47 21.21 -23.39
N MET A 586 -12.50 20.56 -22.25
CA MET A 586 -12.71 21.16 -20.93
C MET A 586 -11.49 20.90 -20.06
N ILE A 587 -10.82 21.96 -19.61
CA ILE A 587 -9.65 21.86 -18.73
C ILE A 587 -9.98 22.45 -17.37
N GLY A 588 -9.78 21.65 -16.33
CA GLY A 588 -10.04 22.04 -14.96
C GLY A 588 -9.22 21.22 -13.98
N HIS A 589 -9.91 20.68 -12.97
CA HIS A 589 -9.32 20.05 -11.80
C HIS A 589 -9.59 18.55 -11.81
N ALA A 590 -9.03 17.82 -10.84
CA ALA A 590 -9.25 16.38 -10.71
C ALA A 590 -10.76 16.04 -10.60
N SER A 591 -11.53 16.90 -9.90
CA SER A 591 -12.98 16.74 -9.76
C SER A 591 -13.75 16.99 -11.05
N THR A 592 -13.24 17.83 -11.96
CA THR A 592 -13.93 18.20 -13.21
C THR A 592 -14.25 16.98 -14.06
N LEU A 593 -13.38 15.97 -14.06
CA LEU A 593 -13.60 14.71 -14.78
C LEU A 593 -14.89 14.02 -14.33
N ASP A 594 -15.21 14.00 -13.04
CA ASP A 594 -16.44 13.37 -12.53
C ASP A 594 -17.61 14.35 -12.58
N THR A 595 -17.45 15.59 -12.09
CA THR A 595 -18.60 16.50 -11.93
C THR A 595 -19.20 16.99 -13.25
N CYS A 596 -18.40 17.11 -14.31
CA CYS A 596 -18.91 17.53 -15.62
C CYS A 596 -19.44 16.37 -16.47
N SER A 597 -19.09 15.13 -16.16
CA SER A 597 -19.48 13.97 -16.99
C SER A 597 -20.63 13.15 -16.41
N ARG A 598 -20.73 13.10 -15.08
CA ARG A 598 -21.56 12.13 -14.37
C ARG A 598 -23.05 12.26 -14.66
N ASP A 599 -23.56 13.48 -14.78
CA ASP A 599 -24.97 13.71 -15.12
C ASP A 599 -25.29 13.29 -16.58
N LEU A 600 -24.34 13.42 -17.51
CA LEU A 600 -24.54 13.03 -18.92
C LEU A 600 -24.78 11.52 -19.09
N ILE A 601 -24.22 10.72 -18.19
CA ILE A 601 -24.44 9.27 -18.14
C ILE A 601 -25.55 8.86 -17.15
N HIS A 602 -26.37 9.82 -16.72
CA HIS A 602 -27.46 9.62 -15.74
C HIS A 602 -26.99 9.12 -14.37
N GLY A 603 -25.74 9.40 -13.99
CA GLY A 603 -25.22 9.14 -12.65
C GLY A 603 -25.73 10.15 -11.63
N THR A 604 -25.98 9.71 -10.40
CA THR A 604 -26.35 10.58 -9.29
C THR A 604 -25.14 11.30 -8.71
N ALA A 605 -25.27 12.56 -8.30
CA ALA A 605 -24.20 13.29 -7.61
C ALA A 605 -23.60 12.47 -6.45
N ARG A 606 -22.28 12.52 -6.31
CA ARG A 606 -21.59 11.88 -5.18
C ARG A 606 -21.67 12.76 -3.95
N ASN A 607 -21.63 12.13 -2.78
CA ASN A 607 -21.35 12.88 -1.56
C ASN A 607 -19.87 13.33 -1.50
N ALA A 608 -19.55 14.19 -0.52
CA ALA A 608 -18.22 14.78 -0.40
C ALA A 608 -17.11 13.73 -0.23
N ASP A 609 -17.33 12.69 0.58
CA ASP A 609 -16.33 11.64 0.84
C ASP A 609 -16.05 10.80 -0.41
N GLU A 610 -17.09 10.49 -1.17
CA GLU A 610 -16.96 9.77 -2.44
C GLU A 610 -16.26 10.62 -3.50
N LEU A 611 -16.60 11.90 -3.62
CA LEU A 611 -15.91 12.83 -4.51
C LEU A 611 -14.42 12.92 -4.14
N PHE A 612 -14.09 13.03 -2.85
CA PHE A 612 -12.71 13.07 -2.38
C PHE A 612 -11.92 11.81 -2.77
N LYS A 613 -12.51 10.62 -2.58
CA LYS A 613 -11.90 9.34 -2.99
C LYS A 613 -11.66 9.24 -4.50
N VAL A 614 -12.53 9.83 -5.32
CA VAL A 614 -12.34 9.90 -6.78
C VAL A 614 -11.19 10.84 -7.11
N VAL A 615 -11.21 12.05 -6.57
CA VAL A 615 -10.21 13.11 -6.82
C VAL A 615 -8.79 12.64 -6.51
N GLN A 616 -8.59 11.91 -5.40
CA GLN A 616 -7.27 11.36 -5.02
C GLN A 616 -6.69 10.37 -6.04
N LYS A 617 -7.54 9.76 -6.88
CA LYS A 617 -7.16 8.75 -7.88
C LYS A 617 -7.01 9.31 -9.29
N VAL A 618 -7.11 10.63 -9.48
CA VAL A 618 -6.98 11.27 -10.80
C VAL A 618 -5.65 12.03 -10.87
N PRO A 619 -4.56 11.46 -11.41
CA PRO A 619 -3.27 12.13 -11.57
C PRO A 619 -3.29 13.39 -12.45
N TYR A 620 -2.19 14.14 -12.45
CA TYR A 620 -2.00 15.30 -13.34
C TYR A 620 -2.17 14.92 -14.80
N CYS A 621 -2.77 15.81 -15.58
CA CYS A 621 -3.04 15.61 -17.01
C CYS A 621 -3.86 14.35 -17.37
N SER A 622 -4.50 13.69 -16.39
CA SER A 622 -5.49 12.66 -16.66
C SER A 622 -6.59 13.22 -17.56
N LEU A 623 -6.89 12.46 -18.62
CA LEU A 623 -7.77 12.83 -19.71
C LEU A 623 -8.86 11.77 -19.86
N MET A 624 -10.10 12.21 -20.03
CA MET A 624 -11.24 11.35 -20.27
C MET A 624 -11.98 11.79 -21.53
N GLU A 625 -12.48 10.82 -22.30
CA GLU A 625 -13.30 11.06 -23.48
C GLU A 625 -14.75 10.62 -23.26
N MET A 626 -15.68 11.44 -23.73
CA MET A 626 -17.08 11.10 -23.88
C MET A 626 -17.52 11.27 -25.34
N SER A 627 -18.31 10.32 -25.83
CA SER A 627 -18.91 10.40 -27.17
C SER A 627 -20.43 10.36 -27.10
N PHE A 628 -21.09 11.05 -28.02
CA PHE A 628 -22.52 10.95 -28.23
C PHE A 628 -22.84 10.02 -29.41
N ASP A 629 -23.53 8.92 -29.16
CA ASP A 629 -23.88 7.91 -30.18
C ASP A 629 -25.17 8.19 -30.95
N GLY A 630 -25.75 9.39 -30.77
CA GLY A 630 -27.05 9.77 -31.32
C GLY A 630 -28.22 9.56 -30.35
N LYS A 631 -28.02 8.82 -29.25
CA LYS A 631 -29.05 8.57 -28.23
C LYS A 631 -28.58 8.97 -26.82
N SER A 632 -27.38 8.60 -26.43
CA SER A 632 -26.84 8.93 -25.10
C SER A 632 -25.35 9.20 -25.12
N TRP A 633 -24.88 9.90 -24.10
CA TRP A 633 -23.45 10.07 -23.84
C TRP A 633 -22.89 8.82 -23.18
N LYS A 634 -21.67 8.45 -23.53
CA LYS A 634 -20.94 7.31 -22.96
C LYS A 634 -19.47 7.66 -22.80
N TYR A 635 -18.84 7.08 -21.79
CA TYR A 635 -17.38 7.07 -21.70
C TYR A 635 -16.81 6.22 -22.83
N LEU A 636 -15.74 6.72 -23.43
CA LEU A 636 -14.87 5.94 -24.31
C LEU A 636 -13.49 5.81 -23.68
N GLU A 637 -12.75 4.82 -24.14
CA GLU A 637 -11.31 4.76 -23.86
C GLU A 637 -10.67 6.05 -24.40
N PRO A 638 -9.91 6.79 -23.56
CA PRO A 638 -9.29 8.04 -23.97
C PRO A 638 -8.41 7.84 -25.21
N PRO A 639 -8.32 8.86 -26.09
CA PRO A 639 -7.48 8.76 -27.26
C PRO A 639 -6.00 8.81 -26.88
N CYS A 640 -5.63 9.12 -25.64
CA CYS A 640 -4.24 9.09 -25.21
C CYS A 640 -3.97 7.99 -24.20
N PRO A 641 -2.83 7.28 -24.33
CA PRO A 641 -2.32 6.46 -23.25
C PRO A 641 -2.14 7.30 -21.98
N PRO A 642 -2.27 6.69 -20.79
CA PRO A 642 -1.97 7.37 -19.54
C PRO A 642 -0.48 7.72 -19.45
N MET A 643 -0.17 8.78 -18.72
CA MET A 643 1.21 9.17 -18.43
C MET A 643 1.60 8.75 -17.01
N THR A 644 2.78 8.16 -16.87
CA THR A 644 3.34 7.76 -15.57
C THR A 644 4.83 8.03 -15.54
N HIS A 645 5.30 8.69 -14.49
CA HIS A 645 6.73 8.92 -14.25
C HIS A 645 7.00 8.94 -12.74
N CYS A 646 8.24 8.68 -12.35
CA CYS A 646 8.67 8.78 -10.96
C CYS A 646 8.96 10.25 -10.55
N GLN A 647 9.12 10.48 -9.25
CA GLN A 647 9.69 11.73 -8.74
C GLN A 647 11.20 11.76 -8.98
N ASN A 648 11.74 12.97 -9.15
CA ASN A 648 13.18 13.20 -9.28
C ASN A 648 13.65 14.14 -8.18
N ASN A 649 14.52 13.65 -7.30
CA ASN A 649 14.94 14.38 -6.10
C ASN A 649 15.91 15.52 -6.45
N ARG A 650 15.84 16.60 -5.66
CA ARG A 650 16.81 17.70 -5.75
C ARG A 650 18.19 17.19 -5.32
N PHE A 651 19.18 17.36 -6.18
CA PHE A 651 20.57 17.04 -5.89
C PHE A 651 21.31 18.26 -5.33
N ASP A 652 21.91 18.13 -4.13
CA ASP A 652 22.89 19.10 -3.62
C ASP A 652 24.31 18.61 -3.91
N TRP A 653 24.99 19.28 -4.84
CA TRP A 653 26.35 18.92 -5.24
C TRP A 653 27.37 19.06 -4.10
N LYS A 654 27.07 19.83 -3.04
CA LYS A 654 27.96 20.02 -1.90
C LYS A 654 28.20 18.75 -1.10
N ILE A 655 27.35 17.72 -1.23
CA ILE A 655 27.60 16.43 -0.58
C ILE A 655 28.90 15.78 -1.07
N LEU A 656 29.38 16.15 -2.26
CA LEU A 656 30.65 15.68 -2.81
C LEU A 656 31.87 16.45 -2.25
N LEU A 657 31.64 17.52 -1.50
CA LEU A 657 32.69 18.30 -0.83
C LEU A 657 32.92 17.88 0.63
N ALA A 658 32.11 16.97 1.16
CA ALA A 658 32.28 16.44 2.49
C ALA A 658 33.32 15.30 2.47
N ASP A 659 34.43 15.49 3.18
CA ASP A 659 35.47 14.47 3.43
C ASP A 659 34.99 13.38 4.40
#